data_AF-A0A926L8Q0-F1
#
_entry.id   AF-A0A926L8Q0-F1
#
_cell.length_a   1.000
_cell.length_b   1.000
_cell.length_c   1.000
_cell.angle_alpha   90.00
_cell.angle_beta   90.00
_cell.angle_gamma   90.00
#
_symmetry.space_group_name_H-M   'P 1'
#
loop_
_entity.id
_entity.type
_entity.pdbx_description
1 polymer ?
#
loop_
_entity_poly.entity_id
_entity_poly.type
_entity_poly.pdbx_seq_one_letter_code
_entity_poly.pdbx_strand_id
1 'polypeptide(L)'
;MTRRHTRPRTRVWALLTAAALVLPASGLTTTASAVEPVGSASALSAENTAVQVHGLKGEYFSMSAPGARDFAELGGTLLDPQINFSGLTSTFQELTGRTEHTTARWTGQIEAPATGDYTFYATGDNGFRLFLDGEPVIDHWQPDWDNEQTSVPIRLTAGEKHDFRLEMFQDFGGANMFLRWSTPTTPKQLVPMSAFTPPAGFEVYPVELSVAEDGRRLRARFEGGVGGTGTVVDHLKVEADTTAMPVRSAVVAPGDRNSLLVTLEEPIQKNQQVRVSYDGESGLTAGGESVPRIVRWAQNASTHRLTTEWGDRLDERNPLPEYPRPQQVRSKWKNLNGPWQFSAAEAGEQPVFGKDLDEKIVVPFPVESQLSGLERHEDHMFYRRLVDVPKNWKVGKGGKGNRLKLNFGAVDYQARVWVNGTKVAEHTGGYNAFSADITDALKGTGPQEIVVAVTDTGGANQPMGKQSTNPGGIFYTQSSGIWQTVWMEPVADTSIDDIVTTPDIDTSSLAVTVRSDDASAGARVEAVARDARGKVVGRVGGPANKQLRLPVANQHLWSPDDPYLYDLDVRLTDGRSTDEVGSYFGMREIGVEKVGGFPKLVLNGKPVFSLATLDQGFWPDGLYTAPSDEALAFDLEAHKKLGFNAVRKHIKVESPRWFYHADRLGLLVWQDFVSGNITDESGQKAFVDQGMEMVRQHHNSPSVIGWIVFNEGWGEWNREESGRIAESVKAADPSRVVNAHSGVNCCNSKGDSGKGDIIDHHDYNNTDPAFPDGKRAAMDGEHGGFTLRTPGHMWPGTPTVIYSGVSDKEALTRKYVENTEKYYLDQAGAELSGSVYTQITDLENELNGLYTYDRREIKVDPVRVREINRRVIAAGAAAGERGELKGGGHWALDEGTGTTAGDSGPNDRPLTLTGGTTWTPGVSGSALRFDGQGQYAETDGPVLDTTGSYSVSAWVTLDALPGNYATAVSQDTRRQASPFYLQYGHGAFAFSTPGENRARLEITPERGRWYHLVGVRAGASNEIRLYVDGEPAATAAGGAAYPSTGALSVGRAQWGGSNTDFWNGAVDEVHAYDRALTAEEVKALHDQQKP
;
A
#
# COMPACT_ATOMS: atom_id res chain seq x y z
N MET A 1 -46.53 -32.04 16.06
CA MET A 1 -46.72 -33.36 16.73
C MET A 1 -45.58 -33.60 17.71
N THR A 2 -45.91 -34.21 18.84
CA THR A 2 -45.20 -34.22 20.13
C THR A 2 -43.93 -35.09 20.23
N ARG A 3 -42.98 -34.64 21.08
CA ARG A 3 -42.16 -35.37 22.11
C ARG A 3 -40.66 -35.04 22.02
N ARG A 4 -40.11 -34.26 22.97
CA ARG A 4 -39.57 -34.57 24.33
C ARG A 4 -38.05 -34.81 24.33
N HIS A 5 -37.38 -33.92 25.05
CA HIS A 5 -35.99 -33.95 25.51
C HIS A 5 -35.58 -35.24 26.24
N THR A 6 -34.30 -35.63 26.15
CA THR A 6 -33.31 -35.53 27.26
C THR A 6 -31.90 -35.95 26.82
N ARG A 7 -30.91 -35.10 27.17
CA ARG A 7 -29.44 -35.36 27.32
C ARG A 7 -29.20 -36.42 28.43
N PRO A 8 -27.99 -37.03 28.68
CA PRO A 8 -26.68 -36.33 28.71
C PRO A 8 -25.34 -37.12 28.54
N ARG A 9 -24.25 -36.32 28.44
CA ARG A 9 -22.90 -36.41 29.09
C ARG A 9 -21.86 -37.53 28.77
N THR A 10 -20.78 -37.10 28.10
CA THR A 10 -19.32 -37.17 28.46
C THR A 10 -18.67 -38.46 29.01
N ARG A 11 -17.62 -38.98 28.32
CA ARG A 11 -16.17 -38.91 28.68
C ARG A 11 -15.30 -39.95 27.89
N VAL A 12 -14.27 -39.42 27.19
CA VAL A 12 -12.82 -39.76 27.10
C VAL A 12 -12.27 -41.22 27.06
N TRP A 13 -11.18 -41.38 26.27
CA TRP A 13 -10.14 -42.46 26.15
C TRP A 13 -10.48 -43.64 25.22
N ALA A 14 -9.57 -44.33 24.51
CA ALA A 14 -8.23 -44.14 23.93
C ALA A 14 -7.87 -45.50 23.26
N LEU A 15 -6.99 -45.47 22.26
CA LEU A 15 -6.09 -46.55 21.78
C LEU A 15 -6.63 -47.79 21.03
N LEU A 16 -6.10 -47.89 19.81
CA LEU A 16 -6.01 -49.02 18.89
C LEU A 16 -4.91 -50.02 19.29
N THR A 17 -5.11 -51.30 18.95
CA THR A 17 -4.16 -52.39 18.56
C THR A 17 -4.79 -53.73 18.98
N ALA A 18 -4.57 -54.91 18.41
CA ALA A 18 -4.10 -55.42 17.12
C ALA A 18 -4.31 -56.97 17.15
N ALA A 19 -3.99 -57.63 16.04
CA ALA A 19 -3.73 -59.07 15.83
C ALA A 19 -4.94 -59.98 15.48
N ALA A 20 -5.04 -60.65 14.32
CA ALA A 20 -4.13 -61.49 13.50
C ALA A 20 -4.15 -62.99 13.87
N LEU A 21 -4.30 -63.85 12.84
CA LEU A 21 -3.71 -65.20 12.63
C LEU A 21 -4.26 -65.75 11.29
N VAL A 22 -3.52 -65.92 10.19
CA VAL A 22 -2.36 -66.82 9.86
C VAL A 22 -2.80 -68.16 9.26
N LEU A 23 -2.22 -68.51 8.10
CA LEU A 23 -1.61 -69.80 7.72
C LEU A 23 -0.97 -69.68 6.29
N PRO A 24 -0.01 -70.54 5.87
CA PRO A 24 1.36 -70.10 5.55
C PRO A 24 1.98 -70.61 4.21
N ALA A 25 3.14 -70.01 3.87
CA ALA A 25 4.41 -70.52 3.28
C ALA A 25 4.38 -71.56 2.11
N SER A 26 5.20 -71.54 1.05
CA SER A 26 6.56 -71.04 0.79
C SER A 26 6.85 -71.10 -0.71
N GLY A 27 7.77 -70.27 -1.24
CA GLY A 27 8.65 -70.66 -2.34
C GLY A 27 8.88 -69.66 -3.48
N LEU A 28 10.15 -69.23 -3.58
CA LEU A 28 10.87 -68.63 -4.72
C LEU A 28 10.87 -67.09 -4.85
N THR A 29 12.04 -66.56 -4.53
CA THR A 29 12.53 -65.18 -4.68
C THR A 29 12.80 -64.82 -6.14
N THR A 30 12.22 -63.73 -6.62
CA THR A 30 12.76 -62.91 -7.73
C THR A 30 12.56 -61.45 -7.39
N THR A 31 13.66 -60.70 -7.27
CA THR A 31 13.72 -59.25 -7.14
C THR A 31 13.20 -58.58 -8.42
N ALA A 32 12.20 -57.70 -8.31
CA ALA A 32 11.76 -56.85 -9.41
C ALA A 32 11.55 -55.42 -8.89
N SER A 33 12.42 -54.52 -9.35
CA SER A 33 12.38 -53.08 -9.13
C SER A 33 11.17 -52.45 -9.81
N ALA A 34 10.58 -51.43 -9.15
CA ALA A 34 9.55 -50.59 -9.72
C ALA A 34 10.11 -49.76 -10.89
N VAL A 35 9.39 -49.75 -12.00
CA VAL A 35 9.70 -49.00 -13.22
C VAL A 35 8.98 -47.66 -13.14
N GLU A 36 9.75 -46.58 -13.03
CA GLU A 36 9.32 -45.20 -13.28
C GLU A 36 9.14 -44.97 -14.79
N PRO A 37 8.25 -44.05 -15.22
CA PRO A 37 8.18 -43.64 -16.60
C PRO A 37 9.43 -42.81 -16.92
N VAL A 38 10.32 -43.40 -17.72
CA VAL A 38 11.49 -42.71 -18.29
C VAL A 38 10.98 -41.66 -19.27
N GLY A 39 10.74 -40.44 -18.77
CA GLY A 39 10.78 -39.24 -19.58
C GLY A 39 12.20 -39.09 -20.11
N SER A 40 12.32 -38.94 -21.42
CA SER A 40 13.59 -38.85 -22.14
C SER A 40 14.52 -37.85 -21.48
N ALA A 41 15.55 -38.34 -20.78
CA ALA A 41 16.78 -37.59 -20.59
C ALA A 41 17.24 -37.18 -21.98
N SER A 42 17.23 -35.87 -22.29
CA SER A 42 18.02 -35.41 -23.41
C SER A 42 19.46 -35.79 -23.07
N ALA A 43 20.01 -36.72 -23.84
CA ALA A 43 21.40 -37.10 -23.71
C ALA A 43 22.23 -35.85 -23.93
N LEU A 44 22.89 -35.36 -22.89
CA LEU A 44 24.03 -34.46 -23.02
C LEU A 44 25.12 -35.26 -23.73
N SER A 45 25.08 -35.27 -25.05
CA SER A 45 26.16 -35.78 -25.87
C SER A 45 27.40 -34.96 -25.56
N ALA A 46 28.39 -35.61 -24.95
CA ALA A 46 29.75 -35.12 -24.89
C ALA A 46 30.35 -35.14 -26.30
N GLU A 47 30.03 -34.12 -27.10
CA GLU A 47 30.93 -33.68 -28.16
C GLU A 47 31.74 -32.52 -27.61
N ASN A 48 33.07 -32.71 -27.63
CA ASN A 48 34.06 -31.75 -27.21
C ASN A 48 34.26 -30.72 -28.33
N THR A 49 33.22 -29.98 -28.70
CA THR A 49 33.37 -28.78 -29.51
C THR A 49 34.01 -27.68 -28.66
N ALA A 50 34.98 -26.97 -29.21
CA ALA A 50 35.54 -25.80 -28.56
C ALA A 50 34.40 -24.81 -28.30
N VAL A 51 34.14 -24.52 -27.02
CA VAL A 51 33.14 -23.53 -26.62
C VAL A 51 33.61 -22.18 -27.14
N GLN A 52 32.84 -21.54 -28.01
CA GLN A 52 33.13 -20.19 -28.47
C GLN A 52 32.74 -19.21 -27.36
N VAL A 53 33.75 -18.60 -26.73
CA VAL A 53 33.54 -17.59 -25.68
C VAL A 53 33.23 -16.24 -26.31
N HIS A 54 32.14 -15.63 -25.87
CA HIS A 54 31.66 -14.34 -26.33
C HIS A 54 31.80 -13.26 -25.26
N GLY A 55 32.08 -12.02 -25.67
CA GLY A 55 32.18 -10.86 -24.78
C GLY A 55 33.45 -10.02 -24.97
N LEU A 56 33.64 -9.06 -24.07
CA LEU A 56 34.73 -8.09 -24.07
C LEU A 56 35.50 -8.16 -22.74
N LYS A 57 36.80 -7.93 -22.79
CA LYS A 57 37.62 -7.72 -21.60
C LYS A 57 37.30 -6.34 -21.03
N GLY A 58 36.54 -6.30 -19.93
CA GLY A 58 36.24 -5.11 -19.16
C GLY A 58 37.31 -4.86 -18.11
N GLU A 59 37.91 -3.67 -18.12
CA GLU A 59 38.92 -3.21 -17.17
C GLU A 59 38.35 -2.02 -16.40
N TYR A 60 38.38 -2.08 -15.08
CA TYR A 60 37.74 -1.10 -14.20
C TYR A 60 38.78 -0.42 -13.32
N PHE A 61 38.78 0.90 -13.30
CA PHE A 61 39.84 1.70 -12.71
C PHE A 61 39.30 2.76 -11.75
N SER A 62 40.12 3.12 -10.76
CA SER A 62 40.00 4.39 -10.03
C SER A 62 40.74 5.49 -10.81
N MET A 63 40.14 6.68 -10.86
CA MET A 63 40.83 7.89 -11.34
C MET A 63 41.93 8.31 -10.35
N SER A 64 42.95 9.01 -10.85
CA SER A 64 44.03 9.55 -10.02
C SER A 64 43.57 10.69 -9.11
N ALA A 65 42.55 11.44 -9.53
CA ALA A 65 41.90 12.51 -8.77
C ALA A 65 40.47 12.76 -9.31
N PRO A 66 39.57 13.39 -8.52
CA PRO A 66 38.27 13.82 -9.01
C PRO A 66 38.37 14.63 -10.31
N GLY A 67 37.61 14.23 -11.34
CA GLY A 67 37.60 14.89 -12.66
C GLY A 67 38.82 14.60 -13.54
N ALA A 68 39.79 13.78 -13.11
CA ALA A 68 40.96 13.43 -13.92
C ALA A 68 40.60 12.58 -15.15
N ARG A 69 39.56 11.74 -15.03
CA ARG A 69 39.01 10.87 -16.09
C ARG A 69 40.07 10.02 -16.78
N ASP A 70 41.09 9.63 -16.02
CA ASP A 70 42.17 8.78 -16.43
C ASP A 70 41.96 7.34 -15.94
N PHE A 71 42.74 6.42 -16.51
CA PHE A 71 42.71 5.00 -16.19
C PHE A 71 43.89 4.68 -15.25
N ALA A 72 43.92 5.34 -14.08
CA ALA A 72 45.13 5.43 -13.26
C ALA A 72 45.45 4.14 -12.49
N GLU A 73 44.49 3.62 -11.73
CA GLU A 73 44.68 2.42 -10.90
C GLU A 73 43.67 1.35 -11.29
N LEU A 74 44.13 0.25 -11.89
CA LEU A 74 43.29 -0.89 -12.24
C LEU A 74 42.81 -1.59 -10.97
N GLY A 75 41.50 -1.59 -10.72
CA GLY A 75 40.88 -2.34 -9.64
C GLY A 75 40.60 -3.80 -10.00
N GLY A 76 40.25 -4.07 -11.27
CA GLY A 76 40.03 -5.45 -11.71
C GLY A 76 39.67 -5.59 -13.19
N THR A 77 39.66 -6.84 -13.65
CA THR A 77 39.33 -7.22 -15.03
C THR A 77 38.24 -8.29 -15.05
N LEU A 78 37.21 -8.11 -15.86
CA LEU A 78 36.07 -9.02 -16.03
C LEU A 78 35.90 -9.42 -17.50
N LEU A 79 35.14 -10.49 -17.75
CA LEU A 79 34.56 -10.75 -19.07
C LEU A 79 33.11 -10.24 -19.08
N ASP A 80 32.86 -9.20 -19.86
CA ASP A 80 31.54 -8.62 -20.04
C ASP A 80 30.90 -9.11 -21.34
N PRO A 81 29.81 -9.89 -21.29
CA PRO A 81 29.25 -10.49 -22.49
C PRO A 81 28.60 -9.47 -23.43
N GLN A 82 28.12 -8.34 -22.90
CA GLN A 82 27.45 -7.28 -23.65
C GLN A 82 27.58 -5.94 -22.90
N ILE A 83 27.40 -4.83 -23.62
CA ILE A 83 27.35 -3.49 -23.01
C ILE A 83 25.87 -3.12 -22.78
N ASN A 84 25.30 -3.63 -21.70
CA ASN A 84 23.91 -3.40 -21.28
C ASN A 84 23.82 -3.26 -19.76
N PHE A 85 24.48 -2.23 -19.23
CA PHE A 85 24.61 -2.04 -17.80
C PHE A 85 23.66 -0.94 -17.34
N SER A 86 22.56 -1.32 -16.70
CA SER A 86 21.66 -0.39 -16.01
C SER A 86 22.24 0.14 -14.68
N GLY A 87 23.30 -0.50 -14.17
CA GLY A 87 24.05 -0.10 -12.98
C GLY A 87 25.45 -0.72 -12.94
N LEU A 88 26.49 0.09 -12.80
CA LEU A 88 27.90 -0.31 -12.64
C LEU A 88 28.46 0.04 -11.26
N THR A 89 27.72 0.79 -10.44
CA THR A 89 28.16 1.28 -9.14
C THR A 89 28.62 0.15 -8.21
N SER A 90 27.91 -0.98 -8.20
CA SER A 90 28.31 -2.17 -7.43
C SER A 90 29.58 -2.82 -7.97
N THR A 91 29.74 -2.90 -9.30
CA THR A 91 30.95 -3.40 -9.95
C THR A 91 32.15 -2.53 -9.61
N PHE A 92 32.02 -1.20 -9.69
CA PHE A 92 33.07 -0.28 -9.29
C PHE A 92 33.40 -0.41 -7.80
N GLN A 93 32.41 -0.36 -6.91
CA GLN A 93 32.64 -0.52 -5.47
C GLN A 93 33.37 -1.83 -5.14
N GLU A 94 33.02 -2.91 -5.83
CA GLU A 94 33.57 -4.24 -5.61
C GLU A 94 35.00 -4.42 -6.14
N LEU A 95 35.34 -3.78 -7.26
CA LEU A 95 36.65 -3.91 -7.92
C LEU A 95 37.63 -2.81 -7.52
N THR A 96 37.17 -1.57 -7.40
CA THR A 96 38.01 -0.39 -7.17
C THR A 96 37.91 0.13 -5.74
N GLY A 97 36.93 -0.35 -4.96
CA GLY A 97 36.65 0.16 -3.61
C GLY A 97 35.91 1.50 -3.60
N ARG A 98 35.48 2.01 -4.77
CA ARG A 98 34.83 3.32 -4.92
C ARG A 98 33.64 3.23 -5.87
N THR A 99 32.61 4.05 -5.64
CA THR A 99 31.45 4.20 -6.53
C THR A 99 31.58 5.36 -7.51
N GLU A 100 32.45 6.32 -7.18
CA GLU A 100 32.61 7.60 -7.87
C GLU A 100 34.08 7.79 -8.25
N HIS A 101 34.32 8.68 -9.22
CA HIS A 101 35.64 8.92 -9.81
C HIS A 101 36.30 7.64 -10.31
N THR A 102 35.56 6.90 -11.14
CA THR A 102 35.99 5.64 -11.75
C THR A 102 35.96 5.71 -13.27
N THR A 103 36.73 4.85 -13.93
CA THR A 103 36.71 4.69 -15.39
C THR A 103 36.62 3.21 -15.75
N ALA A 104 36.00 2.90 -16.89
CA ALA A 104 35.95 1.54 -17.41
C ALA A 104 36.33 1.51 -18.89
N ARG A 105 37.02 0.43 -19.29
CA ARG A 105 37.44 0.16 -20.66
C ARG A 105 37.05 -1.26 -21.04
N TRP A 106 36.34 -1.41 -22.15
CA TRP A 106 36.02 -2.70 -22.74
C TRP A 106 36.80 -2.89 -24.04
N THR A 107 37.53 -4.00 -24.17
CA THR A 107 38.33 -4.33 -25.35
C THR A 107 38.05 -5.72 -25.88
N GLY A 108 38.16 -5.92 -27.18
CA GLY A 108 37.96 -7.21 -27.85
C GLY A 108 37.83 -7.02 -29.34
N GLN A 109 37.03 -7.88 -29.98
CA GLN A 109 36.67 -7.76 -31.38
C GLN A 109 35.15 -7.78 -31.53
N ILE A 110 34.63 -7.09 -32.54
CA ILE A 110 33.23 -7.12 -32.95
C ILE A 110 33.10 -7.71 -34.37
N GLU A 111 32.08 -8.53 -34.58
CA GLU A 111 31.74 -9.11 -35.88
C GLU A 111 30.25 -8.86 -36.19
N ALA A 112 29.96 -8.40 -37.41
CA ALA A 112 28.59 -8.18 -37.85
C ALA A 112 27.93 -9.49 -38.30
N PRO A 113 26.66 -9.77 -37.91
CA PRO A 113 25.97 -10.99 -38.31
C PRO A 113 25.64 -11.03 -39.82
N ALA A 114 25.58 -9.87 -40.46
CA ALA A 114 25.33 -9.71 -41.89
C ALA A 114 26.11 -8.50 -42.41
N THR A 115 26.55 -8.56 -43.67
CA THR A 115 27.20 -7.42 -44.33
C THR A 115 26.20 -6.28 -44.50
N GLY A 116 26.52 -5.09 -43.97
CA GLY A 116 25.57 -3.98 -43.94
C GLY A 116 26.19 -2.68 -43.43
N ASP A 117 25.41 -1.61 -43.49
CA ASP A 117 25.77 -0.32 -42.89
C ASP A 117 25.16 -0.27 -41.49
N TYR A 118 26.01 -0.29 -40.47
CA TYR A 118 25.63 -0.31 -39.07
C TYR A 118 25.76 1.08 -38.46
N THR A 119 24.70 1.54 -37.82
CA THR A 119 24.71 2.75 -37.00
C THR A 119 24.77 2.34 -35.54
N PHE A 120 25.78 2.80 -34.79
CA PHE A 120 25.90 2.56 -33.35
C PHE A 120 25.24 3.67 -32.54
N TYR A 121 24.65 3.29 -31.41
CA TYR A 121 24.03 4.19 -30.44
C TYR A 121 24.59 3.86 -29.06
N ALA A 122 25.12 4.86 -28.37
CA ALA A 122 25.69 4.68 -27.04
C ALA A 122 25.08 5.68 -26.05
N THR A 123 24.75 5.21 -24.85
CA THR A 123 24.23 6.03 -23.74
C THR A 123 24.98 5.63 -22.48
N GLY A 124 25.38 6.60 -21.67
CA GLY A 124 26.06 6.37 -20.39
C GLY A 124 25.74 7.46 -19.38
N ASP A 125 26.03 7.20 -18.10
CA ASP A 125 25.75 8.13 -16.99
C ASP A 125 26.71 9.33 -16.99
N ASN A 126 27.95 9.20 -17.49
CA ASN A 126 28.73 10.38 -17.89
C ASN A 126 29.31 10.18 -19.30
N GLY A 127 30.55 10.59 -19.54
CA GLY A 127 31.12 10.55 -20.88
C GLY A 127 31.63 9.16 -21.29
N PHE A 128 31.60 8.91 -22.59
CA PHE A 128 32.01 7.65 -23.22
C PHE A 128 32.58 7.86 -24.62
N ARG A 129 33.40 6.91 -25.07
CA ARG A 129 34.00 6.88 -26.41
C ARG A 129 34.04 5.48 -26.97
N LEU A 130 33.57 5.31 -28.19
CA LEU A 130 33.62 4.05 -28.94
C LEU A 130 34.65 4.16 -30.07
N PHE A 131 35.51 3.17 -30.18
CA PHE A 131 36.50 3.02 -31.24
C PHE A 131 36.30 1.68 -31.97
N LEU A 132 36.42 1.70 -33.29
CA LEU A 132 36.53 0.51 -34.13
C LEU A 132 37.82 0.59 -34.95
N ASP A 133 38.60 -0.48 -34.95
CA ASP A 133 39.91 -0.55 -35.63
C ASP A 133 40.85 0.60 -35.28
N GLY A 134 40.74 1.11 -34.05
CA GLY A 134 41.51 2.25 -33.53
C GLY A 134 40.94 3.63 -33.84
N GLU A 135 39.95 3.73 -34.72
CA GLU A 135 39.32 5.00 -35.12
C GLU A 135 38.09 5.32 -34.24
N PRO A 136 37.92 6.58 -33.78
CA PRO A 136 36.76 6.97 -32.98
C PRO A 136 35.49 6.98 -33.83
N VAL A 137 34.49 6.22 -33.39
CA VAL A 137 33.16 6.10 -33.99
C VAL A 137 32.14 6.96 -33.26
N ILE A 138 32.28 7.06 -31.93
CA ILE A 138 31.56 8.00 -31.06
C ILE A 138 32.60 8.58 -30.11
N ASP A 139 32.66 9.90 -29.99
CA ASP A 139 33.51 10.58 -29.01
C ASP A 139 32.71 11.61 -28.22
N HIS A 140 32.26 11.21 -27.03
CA HIS A 140 31.46 12.04 -26.12
C HIS A 140 32.05 12.03 -24.73
N TRP A 141 33.20 12.68 -24.56
CA TRP A 141 33.93 12.70 -23.28
C TRP A 141 33.52 13.89 -22.37
N GLN A 142 32.22 14.07 -22.15
CA GLN A 142 31.64 15.19 -21.40
C GLN A 142 30.95 14.72 -20.10
N PRO A 143 30.89 15.55 -19.02
CA PRO A 143 30.23 15.19 -17.76
C PRO A 143 28.74 15.49 -17.78
N ASP A 144 28.02 14.83 -18.66
CA ASP A 144 26.57 14.86 -18.80
C ASP A 144 26.04 13.42 -18.88
N TRP A 145 24.82 13.20 -18.42
CA TRP A 145 24.25 11.87 -18.23
C TRP A 145 23.11 11.57 -19.19
N ASP A 146 22.95 10.28 -19.51
CA ASP A 146 21.84 9.71 -20.26
C ASP A 146 21.57 10.34 -21.65
N ASN A 147 22.57 11.03 -22.20
CA ASN A 147 22.52 11.64 -23.52
C ASN A 147 23.01 10.65 -24.59
N GLU A 148 22.07 10.04 -25.32
CA GLU A 148 22.40 9.10 -26.39
C GLU A 148 23.17 9.77 -27.54
N GLN A 149 24.28 9.15 -27.93
CA GLN A 149 25.09 9.52 -29.08
C GLN A 149 24.91 8.51 -30.20
N THR A 150 24.93 8.99 -31.45
CA THR A 150 24.72 8.19 -32.65
C THR A 150 25.92 8.32 -33.59
N SER A 151 26.47 7.21 -34.05
CA SER A 151 27.55 7.21 -35.04
C SER A 151 27.02 7.55 -36.44
N VAL A 152 27.92 7.90 -37.37
CA VAL A 152 27.62 7.74 -38.80
C VAL A 152 27.48 6.24 -39.14
N PRO A 153 26.74 5.86 -40.20
CA PRO A 153 26.71 4.46 -40.63
C PRO A 153 28.10 3.96 -41.02
N ILE A 154 28.48 2.79 -40.50
CA ILE A 154 29.77 2.13 -40.75
C ILE A 154 29.51 0.82 -41.47
N ARG A 155 30.19 0.62 -42.62
CA ARG A 155 30.10 -0.62 -43.38
C ARG A 155 30.85 -1.72 -42.64
N LEU A 156 30.14 -2.75 -42.19
CA LEU A 156 30.74 -3.97 -41.63
C LEU A 156 30.45 -5.15 -42.55
N THR A 157 31.43 -6.05 -42.72
CA THR A 157 31.29 -7.27 -43.53
C THR A 157 31.08 -8.48 -42.61
N ALA A 158 30.10 -9.33 -42.93
CA ALA A 158 29.93 -10.58 -42.18
C ALA A 158 31.17 -11.47 -42.31
N GLY A 159 31.63 -12.05 -41.20
CA GLY A 159 32.85 -12.84 -41.15
C GLY A 159 34.14 -12.03 -40.94
N GLU A 160 34.09 -10.70 -41.03
CA GLU A 160 35.23 -9.83 -40.72
C GLU A 160 35.16 -9.37 -39.25
N LYS A 161 36.25 -9.60 -38.51
CA LYS A 161 36.40 -9.14 -37.13
C LYS A 161 37.09 -7.79 -37.11
N HIS A 162 36.50 -6.85 -36.39
CA HIS A 162 37.02 -5.50 -36.18
C HIS A 162 37.47 -5.34 -34.73
N ASP A 163 38.59 -4.66 -34.49
CA ASP A 163 39.02 -4.38 -33.13
C ASP A 163 38.04 -3.41 -32.47
N PHE A 164 37.59 -3.76 -31.27
CA PHE A 164 36.58 -3.01 -30.52
C PHE A 164 37.19 -2.43 -29.26
N ARG A 165 36.97 -1.13 -29.02
CA ARG A 165 37.26 -0.50 -27.73
C ARG A 165 36.16 0.49 -27.34
N LEU A 166 35.57 0.31 -26.17
CA LEU A 166 34.67 1.27 -25.55
C LEU A 166 35.26 1.76 -24.24
N GLU A 167 35.18 3.05 -23.97
CA GLU A 167 35.65 3.67 -22.74
C GLU A 167 34.54 4.52 -22.13
N MET A 168 34.46 4.57 -20.80
CA MET A 168 33.58 5.49 -20.07
C MET A 168 34.23 5.98 -18.78
N PHE A 169 33.72 7.09 -18.26
CA PHE A 169 34.04 7.56 -16.92
C PHE A 169 32.78 7.78 -16.09
N GLN A 170 32.93 7.73 -14.77
CA GLN A 170 31.92 8.09 -13.78
C GLN A 170 32.53 9.08 -12.77
N ASP A 171 32.05 10.31 -12.76
CA ASP A 171 32.46 11.35 -11.82
C ASP A 171 31.65 11.24 -10.51
N PHE A 172 30.31 11.35 -10.54
CA PHE A 172 29.43 11.32 -9.37
C PHE A 172 28.01 10.88 -9.72
N GLY A 173 27.30 10.21 -8.79
CA GLY A 173 25.91 9.79 -8.99
C GLY A 173 25.73 8.31 -9.34
N GLY A 174 24.99 8.01 -10.41
CA GLY A 174 24.71 6.65 -10.88
C GLY A 174 25.94 5.97 -11.48
N ALA A 175 25.77 4.95 -12.32
CA ALA A 175 26.77 4.54 -13.31
C ALA A 175 26.08 3.58 -14.25
N ASN A 176 25.90 3.92 -15.52
CA ASN A 176 25.27 3.07 -16.52
C ASN A 176 26.03 3.14 -17.84
N MET A 177 25.87 2.13 -18.70
CA MET A 177 26.42 2.13 -20.06
C MET A 177 25.65 1.16 -20.95
N PHE A 178 25.18 1.64 -22.10
CA PHE A 178 24.42 0.88 -23.09
C PHE A 178 25.00 1.05 -24.48
N LEU A 179 25.09 -0.05 -25.25
CA LEU A 179 25.46 -0.01 -26.67
C LEU A 179 24.45 -0.75 -27.53
N ARG A 180 23.91 -0.05 -28.53
CA ARG A 180 22.92 -0.56 -29.48
C ARG A 180 23.42 -0.33 -30.90
N TRP A 181 22.86 -1.04 -31.86
CA TRP A 181 23.08 -0.81 -33.29
C TRP A 181 21.79 -0.95 -34.10
N SER A 182 21.78 -0.40 -35.31
CA SER A 182 20.72 -0.60 -36.30
C SER A 182 21.33 -0.74 -37.70
N THR A 183 20.55 -1.26 -38.64
CA THR A 183 20.85 -1.20 -40.08
C THR A 183 19.61 -0.65 -40.81
N PRO A 184 19.68 -0.31 -42.12
CA PRO A 184 18.49 0.08 -42.88
C PRO A 184 17.34 -0.96 -42.86
N THR A 185 17.65 -2.22 -42.55
CA THR A 185 16.71 -3.35 -42.53
C THR A 185 16.53 -3.98 -41.15
N THR A 186 17.26 -3.51 -40.14
CA THR A 186 17.26 -4.07 -38.78
C THR A 186 16.99 -2.95 -37.79
N PRO A 187 15.89 -3.01 -37.00
CA PRO A 187 15.58 -1.96 -36.05
C PRO A 187 16.68 -1.85 -34.99
N LYS A 188 16.73 -0.70 -34.33
CA LYS A 188 17.67 -0.44 -33.24
C LYS A 188 17.51 -1.47 -32.13
N GLN A 189 18.59 -2.19 -31.84
CA GLN A 189 18.62 -3.27 -30.87
C GLN A 189 19.94 -3.28 -30.13
N LEU A 190 20.00 -3.98 -28.99
CA LEU A 190 21.25 -4.22 -28.28
C LEU A 190 22.25 -4.96 -29.18
N VAL A 191 23.54 -4.61 -29.09
CA VAL A 191 24.57 -5.41 -29.76
C VAL A 191 24.64 -6.78 -29.06
N PRO A 192 24.32 -7.88 -29.77
CA PRO A 192 24.21 -9.19 -29.13
C PRO A 192 25.58 -9.67 -28.66
N MET A 193 25.63 -10.41 -27.55
CA MET A 193 26.90 -10.92 -27.02
C MET A 193 27.68 -11.74 -28.05
N SER A 194 26.98 -12.45 -28.95
CA SER A 194 27.59 -13.23 -30.03
C SER A 194 28.41 -12.40 -31.02
N ALA A 195 28.17 -11.09 -31.10
CA ALA A 195 28.97 -10.19 -31.92
C ALA A 195 30.36 -9.93 -31.32
N PHE A 196 30.57 -10.16 -30.02
CA PHE A 196 31.83 -9.87 -29.35
C PHE A 196 32.71 -11.11 -29.19
N THR A 197 34.00 -10.96 -29.46
CA THR A 197 35.06 -11.94 -29.12
C THR A 197 36.05 -11.28 -28.16
N PRO A 198 36.44 -11.93 -27.05
CA PRO A 198 37.46 -11.38 -26.16
C PRO A 198 38.84 -11.27 -26.85
N PRO A 199 39.76 -10.43 -26.34
CA PRO A 199 41.12 -10.36 -26.86
C PRO A 199 41.83 -11.72 -26.80
N ALA A 200 42.68 -12.01 -27.80
CA ALA A 200 43.46 -13.24 -27.80
C ALA A 200 44.35 -13.34 -26.55
N GLY A 201 44.38 -14.53 -25.92
CA GLY A 201 45.16 -14.79 -24.71
C GLY A 201 44.53 -14.28 -23.41
N PHE A 202 43.31 -13.74 -23.44
CA PHE A 202 42.53 -13.45 -22.24
C PHE A 202 41.93 -14.75 -21.68
N GLU A 203 42.37 -15.16 -20.48
CA GLU A 203 41.81 -16.34 -19.81
C GLU A 203 40.39 -16.09 -19.32
N VAL A 204 39.49 -17.05 -19.56
CA VAL A 204 38.07 -16.90 -19.26
C VAL A 204 37.60 -17.99 -18.30
N TYR A 205 37.11 -17.55 -17.14
CA TYR A 205 36.53 -18.40 -16.12
C TYR A 205 35.12 -17.94 -15.75
N PRO A 206 34.13 -18.85 -15.67
CA PRO A 206 34.04 -20.11 -16.45
C PRO A 206 33.87 -19.83 -17.96
N VAL A 207 34.17 -20.77 -18.84
CA VAL A 207 33.93 -20.58 -20.29
C VAL A 207 32.44 -20.55 -20.66
N GLU A 208 31.58 -21.18 -19.86
CA GLU A 208 30.12 -21.01 -19.95
C GLU A 208 29.52 -20.82 -18.55
N LEU A 209 28.50 -19.98 -18.47
CA LEU A 209 27.75 -19.74 -17.26
C LEU A 209 26.26 -19.63 -17.60
N SER A 210 25.46 -20.55 -17.09
CA SER A 210 24.01 -20.57 -17.35
C SER A 210 23.19 -20.97 -16.14
N VAL A 211 21.99 -20.40 -16.04
CA VAL A 211 20.92 -20.88 -15.15
C VAL A 211 20.08 -21.89 -15.94
N ALA A 212 19.80 -23.03 -15.33
CA ALA A 212 19.00 -24.10 -15.91
C ALA A 212 17.50 -23.73 -15.97
N GLU A 213 16.73 -24.50 -16.74
CA GLU A 213 15.29 -24.28 -16.95
C GLU A 213 14.46 -24.26 -15.66
N ASP A 214 14.92 -24.94 -14.61
CA ASP A 214 14.26 -24.97 -13.29
C ASP A 214 14.53 -23.73 -12.43
N GLY A 215 15.46 -22.86 -12.84
CA GLY A 215 15.86 -21.67 -12.10
C GLY A 215 16.68 -21.94 -10.82
N ARG A 216 16.80 -23.18 -10.36
CA ARG A 216 17.45 -23.55 -9.08
C ARG A 216 18.89 -24.02 -9.26
N ARG A 217 19.29 -24.33 -10.49
CA ARG A 217 20.64 -24.80 -10.80
C ARG A 217 21.36 -23.82 -11.72
N LEU A 218 22.58 -23.48 -11.34
CA LEU A 218 23.50 -22.72 -12.16
C LEU A 218 24.72 -23.58 -12.50
N ARG A 219 25.09 -23.64 -13.77
CA ARG A 219 26.23 -24.41 -14.27
C ARG A 219 27.32 -23.47 -14.74
N ALA A 220 28.49 -23.61 -14.14
CA ALA A 220 29.73 -22.95 -14.55
C ALA A 220 30.67 -24.00 -15.17
N ARG A 221 30.84 -23.98 -16.49
CA ARG A 221 31.72 -24.92 -17.23
C ARG A 221 33.10 -24.31 -17.41
N PHE A 222 34.15 -25.06 -17.10
CA PHE A 222 35.55 -24.67 -17.24
C PHE A 222 36.23 -25.48 -18.36
N GLU A 223 37.37 -25.00 -18.87
CA GLU A 223 38.15 -25.73 -19.90
C GLU A 223 38.74 -27.03 -19.35
N GLY A 224 39.16 -27.02 -18.08
CA GLY A 224 39.74 -28.16 -17.37
C GLY A 224 38.86 -28.73 -16.26
N GLY A 225 39.28 -29.86 -15.68
CA GLY A 225 38.56 -30.50 -14.57
C GLY A 225 38.49 -29.62 -13.32
N VAL A 226 37.32 -29.54 -12.69
CA VAL A 226 37.03 -28.73 -11.51
C VAL A 226 37.43 -29.49 -10.23
N GLY A 227 38.07 -28.80 -9.30
CA GLY A 227 38.49 -29.30 -7.98
C GLY A 227 38.43 -28.22 -6.90
N GLY A 228 38.71 -28.57 -5.64
CA GLY A 228 38.77 -27.60 -4.55
C GLY A 228 37.41 -26.99 -4.16
N THR A 229 36.29 -27.67 -4.39
CA THR A 229 34.95 -27.08 -4.24
C THR A 229 34.43 -26.97 -2.80
N GLY A 230 35.19 -27.42 -1.80
CA GLY A 230 34.71 -27.65 -0.43
C GLY A 230 34.19 -26.41 0.30
N THR A 231 34.77 -25.24 0.04
CA THR A 231 34.42 -23.96 0.68
C THR A 231 33.95 -22.90 -0.33
N VAL A 232 33.73 -23.27 -1.59
CA VAL A 232 33.35 -22.31 -2.66
C VAL A 232 32.09 -21.53 -2.32
N VAL A 233 31.13 -22.14 -1.62
CA VAL A 233 29.87 -21.49 -1.24
C VAL A 233 30.10 -20.23 -0.39
N ASP A 234 31.09 -20.24 0.51
CA ASP A 234 31.40 -19.10 1.41
C ASP A 234 32.02 -17.91 0.65
N HIS A 235 32.49 -18.18 -0.56
CA HIS A 235 33.24 -17.25 -1.43
C HIS A 235 32.47 -16.92 -2.71
N LEU A 236 31.24 -17.43 -2.86
CA LEU A 236 30.40 -17.28 -4.04
C LEU A 236 29.17 -16.45 -3.71
N LYS A 237 28.94 -15.40 -4.48
CA LYS A 237 27.72 -14.59 -4.46
C LYS A 237 26.98 -14.77 -5.77
N VAL A 238 25.70 -15.10 -5.70
CA VAL A 238 24.77 -15.10 -6.84
C VAL A 238 23.74 -14.01 -6.61
N GLU A 239 23.48 -13.18 -7.61
CA GLU A 239 22.48 -12.12 -7.56
C GLU A 239 21.53 -12.25 -8.75
N ALA A 240 20.22 -12.11 -8.52
CA ALA A 240 19.20 -11.94 -9.55
C ALA A 240 18.63 -10.52 -9.43
N ASP A 241 18.78 -9.71 -10.49
CA ASP A 241 18.36 -8.29 -10.52
C ASP A 241 18.81 -7.50 -9.27
N THR A 242 20.08 -7.64 -8.88
CA THR A 242 20.70 -7.07 -7.66
C THR A 242 20.27 -7.67 -6.31
N THR A 243 19.39 -8.69 -6.33
CA THR A 243 18.96 -9.41 -5.12
C THR A 243 19.85 -10.63 -4.91
N ALA A 244 20.52 -10.70 -3.76
CA ALA A 244 21.33 -11.86 -3.41
C ALA A 244 20.46 -13.11 -3.31
N MET A 245 20.87 -14.16 -4.01
CA MET A 245 20.21 -15.47 -4.04
C MET A 245 20.96 -16.42 -3.09
N PRO A 246 20.29 -17.02 -2.10
CA PRO A 246 20.95 -17.95 -1.18
C PRO A 246 21.47 -19.18 -1.93
N VAL A 247 22.76 -19.48 -1.74
CA VAL A 247 23.44 -20.62 -2.36
C VAL A 247 23.44 -21.79 -1.38
N ARG A 248 22.81 -22.90 -1.79
CA ARG A 248 22.73 -24.13 -0.98
C ARG A 248 23.99 -24.97 -1.04
N SER A 249 24.58 -25.10 -2.24
CA SER A 249 25.76 -25.94 -2.46
C SER A 249 26.45 -25.61 -3.77
N ALA A 250 27.77 -25.80 -3.84
CA ALA A 250 28.56 -25.79 -5.07
C ALA A 250 29.39 -27.07 -5.15
N VAL A 251 29.11 -27.91 -6.14
CA VAL A 251 29.75 -29.24 -6.28
C VAL A 251 30.19 -29.49 -7.72
N VAL A 252 31.14 -30.40 -7.94
CA VAL A 252 31.44 -30.87 -9.29
C VAL A 252 30.18 -31.52 -9.89
N ALA A 253 29.81 -31.12 -11.11
CA ALA A 253 28.60 -31.58 -11.75
C ALA A 253 28.63 -33.11 -11.97
N PRO A 254 27.60 -33.86 -11.56
CA PRO A 254 27.55 -35.30 -11.80
C PRO A 254 27.66 -35.61 -13.29
N GLY A 255 28.63 -36.45 -13.67
CA GLY A 255 28.86 -36.83 -15.07
C GLY A 255 29.60 -35.80 -15.93
N ASP A 256 29.91 -34.61 -15.40
CA ASP A 256 30.76 -33.62 -16.06
C ASP A 256 31.79 -33.03 -15.10
N ARG A 257 32.98 -33.63 -15.10
CA ARG A 257 34.10 -33.22 -14.25
C ARG A 257 34.61 -31.80 -14.53
N ASN A 258 34.24 -31.18 -15.65
CA ASN A 258 34.66 -29.84 -16.03
C ASN A 258 33.66 -28.76 -15.60
N SER A 259 32.53 -29.12 -14.99
CA SER A 259 31.53 -28.16 -14.55
C SER A 259 31.40 -28.11 -13.04
N LEU A 260 31.24 -26.89 -12.52
CA LEU A 260 30.73 -26.63 -11.18
C LEU A 260 29.21 -26.44 -11.28
N LEU A 261 28.46 -27.21 -10.50
CA LEU A 261 27.01 -27.08 -10.34
C LEU A 261 26.73 -26.38 -9.02
N VAL A 262 26.17 -25.18 -9.12
CA VAL A 262 25.68 -24.37 -7.99
C VAL A 262 24.18 -24.60 -7.86
N THR A 263 23.73 -24.98 -6.68
CA THR A 263 22.30 -25.14 -6.35
C THR A 263 21.87 -24.01 -5.45
N LEU A 264 20.80 -23.32 -5.82
CA LEU A 264 20.20 -22.22 -5.08
C LEU A 264 19.09 -22.73 -4.16
N GLU A 265 18.87 -22.05 -3.03
CA GLU A 265 17.74 -22.32 -2.16
C GLU A 265 16.42 -21.86 -2.79
N GLU A 266 16.45 -20.86 -3.65
CA GLU A 266 15.29 -20.31 -4.35
C GLU A 266 15.49 -20.22 -5.87
N PRO A 267 14.41 -20.34 -6.66
CA PRO A 267 14.51 -20.31 -8.10
C PRO A 267 14.75 -18.87 -8.58
N ILE A 268 15.66 -18.73 -9.54
CA ILE A 268 15.74 -17.55 -10.40
C ILE A 268 14.60 -17.63 -11.41
N GLN A 269 13.89 -16.52 -11.60
CA GLN A 269 12.79 -16.44 -12.53
C GLN A 269 13.24 -16.18 -13.96
N LYS A 270 12.35 -16.47 -14.91
CA LYS A 270 12.49 -16.09 -16.31
C LYS A 270 12.74 -14.58 -16.44
N ASN A 271 13.58 -14.20 -17.40
CA ASN A 271 13.94 -12.81 -17.73
C ASN A 271 14.77 -12.04 -16.68
N GLN A 272 15.06 -12.60 -15.52
CA GLN A 272 15.96 -11.95 -14.56
C GLN A 272 17.40 -11.93 -15.07
N GLN A 273 18.12 -10.86 -14.79
CA GLN A 273 19.56 -10.78 -15.01
C GLN A 273 20.30 -11.40 -13.83
N VAL A 274 21.23 -12.31 -14.13
CA VAL A 274 21.89 -13.12 -13.10
C VAL A 274 23.38 -12.84 -13.09
N ARG A 275 23.88 -12.33 -11.97
CA ARG A 275 25.29 -12.01 -11.73
C ARG A 275 25.88 -13.01 -10.75
N VAL A 276 27.07 -13.53 -11.05
CA VAL A 276 27.82 -14.44 -10.19
C VAL A 276 29.18 -13.83 -9.91
N SER A 277 29.49 -13.63 -8.63
CA SER A 277 30.81 -13.21 -8.16
C SER A 277 31.46 -14.32 -7.34
N TYR A 278 32.72 -14.61 -7.62
CA TYR A 278 33.58 -15.48 -6.83
C TYR A 278 34.85 -14.69 -6.48
N ASP A 279 35.24 -14.64 -5.21
CA ASP A 279 36.33 -13.76 -4.75
C ASP A 279 37.75 -14.28 -5.05
N GLY A 280 37.89 -15.58 -5.38
CA GLY A 280 39.19 -16.22 -5.64
C GLY A 280 39.80 -16.96 -4.45
N GLU A 281 39.20 -16.94 -3.27
CA GLU A 281 39.87 -17.32 -2.01
C GLU A 281 39.52 -18.74 -1.49
N SER A 282 38.66 -19.49 -2.18
CA SER A 282 38.22 -20.84 -1.73
C SER A 282 39.16 -22.00 -2.07
N GLY A 283 40.17 -21.79 -2.91
CA GLY A 283 41.00 -22.87 -3.48
C GLY A 283 40.34 -23.64 -4.63
N LEU A 284 39.27 -23.09 -5.25
CA LEU A 284 38.69 -23.60 -6.49
C LEU A 284 39.75 -23.72 -7.58
N THR A 285 39.85 -24.88 -8.23
CA THR A 285 40.79 -25.10 -9.34
C THR A 285 40.08 -25.57 -10.60
N ALA A 286 40.57 -25.17 -11.76
CA ALA A 286 40.16 -25.67 -13.07
C ALA A 286 41.40 -26.13 -13.84
N GLY A 287 41.43 -27.39 -14.30
CA GLY A 287 42.60 -27.93 -15.01
C GLY A 287 43.85 -28.08 -14.14
N GLY A 288 43.72 -27.97 -12.81
CA GLY A 288 44.83 -27.97 -11.85
C GLY A 288 45.36 -26.59 -11.50
N GLU A 289 44.86 -25.53 -12.13
CA GLU A 289 45.22 -24.14 -11.84
C GLU A 289 44.16 -23.47 -10.96
N SER A 290 44.57 -22.52 -10.11
CA SER A 290 43.64 -21.77 -9.26
C SER A 290 42.74 -20.88 -10.10
N VAL A 291 41.44 -20.96 -9.87
CA VAL A 291 40.46 -20.05 -10.49
C VAL A 291 40.60 -18.68 -9.83
N PRO A 292 40.87 -17.60 -10.59
CA PRO A 292 40.99 -16.25 -10.05
C PRO A 292 39.62 -15.70 -9.63
N ARG A 293 39.59 -14.46 -9.14
CA ARG A 293 38.34 -13.72 -8.94
C ARG A 293 37.51 -13.70 -10.22
N ILE A 294 36.22 -14.02 -10.12
CA ILE A 294 35.27 -14.01 -11.23
C ILE A 294 34.15 -13.04 -10.90
N VAL A 295 33.74 -12.22 -11.86
CA VAL A 295 32.41 -11.58 -11.86
C VAL A 295 31.83 -11.75 -13.26
N ARG A 296 30.70 -12.45 -13.38
CA ARG A 296 30.13 -12.87 -14.66
C ARG A 296 28.61 -12.83 -14.66
N TRP A 297 28.04 -12.49 -15.80
CA TRP A 297 26.63 -12.65 -16.05
C TRP A 297 26.34 -14.05 -16.60
N ALA A 298 25.31 -14.71 -16.05
CA ALA A 298 24.84 -16.01 -16.51
C ALA A 298 23.77 -15.84 -17.58
N GLN A 299 23.81 -16.69 -18.61
CA GLN A 299 22.66 -16.85 -19.50
C GLN A 299 21.51 -17.48 -18.72
N ASN A 300 20.37 -16.80 -18.65
CA ASN A 300 19.23 -17.30 -17.89
C ASN A 300 18.29 -18.10 -18.79
N ALA A 301 18.30 -19.44 -18.69
CA ALA A 301 17.34 -20.30 -19.39
C ALA A 301 16.13 -20.67 -18.52
N SER A 302 15.98 -20.09 -17.32
CA SER A 302 14.88 -20.40 -16.41
C SER A 302 13.53 -20.17 -17.09
N THR A 303 12.63 -21.11 -16.85
CA THR A 303 11.21 -21.03 -17.24
C THR A 303 10.29 -20.69 -16.06
N HIS A 304 10.86 -20.59 -14.85
CA HIS A 304 10.10 -20.31 -13.64
C HIS A 304 9.48 -18.91 -13.70
N ARG A 305 8.21 -18.81 -13.34
CA ARG A 305 7.45 -17.55 -13.25
C ARG A 305 6.84 -17.43 -11.87
N LEU A 306 6.68 -16.19 -11.41
CA LEU A 306 5.99 -15.92 -10.16
C LEU A 306 4.49 -16.17 -10.34
N THR A 307 3.96 -17.18 -9.64
CA THR A 307 2.53 -17.52 -9.64
C THR A 307 2.02 -17.71 -8.22
N THR A 308 0.73 -17.49 -8.03
CA THR A 308 0.07 -17.81 -6.76
C THR A 308 -0.35 -19.27 -6.70
N GLU A 309 -0.59 -19.79 -5.49
CA GLU A 309 -1.13 -21.16 -5.32
C GLU A 309 -2.52 -21.34 -5.94
N TRP A 310 -3.27 -20.26 -6.15
CA TRP A 310 -4.58 -20.30 -6.80
C TRP A 310 -4.45 -20.30 -8.32
N GLY A 311 -3.52 -19.53 -8.88
CA GLY A 311 -3.18 -19.57 -10.30
C GLY A 311 -2.71 -20.96 -10.74
N ASP A 312 -1.86 -21.61 -9.93
CA ASP A 312 -1.39 -22.99 -10.19
C ASP A 312 -2.52 -24.03 -10.27
N ARG A 313 -3.70 -23.73 -9.66
CA ARG A 313 -4.86 -24.64 -9.57
C ARG A 313 -6.07 -24.15 -10.37
N LEU A 314 -5.90 -23.12 -11.21
CA LEU A 314 -6.99 -22.51 -11.95
C LEU A 314 -7.70 -23.53 -12.86
N ASP A 315 -9.03 -23.59 -12.79
CA ASP A 315 -9.84 -24.20 -13.85
C ASP A 315 -10.09 -23.16 -14.94
N GLU A 316 -9.22 -23.12 -15.95
CA GLU A 316 -9.33 -22.21 -17.10
C GLU A 316 -10.66 -22.34 -17.84
N ARG A 317 -11.40 -23.45 -17.70
CA ARG A 317 -12.70 -23.63 -18.37
C ARG A 317 -13.85 -22.97 -17.64
N ASN A 318 -13.70 -22.72 -16.36
CA ASN A 318 -14.74 -22.18 -15.49
C ASN A 318 -14.15 -21.39 -14.31
N PRO A 319 -13.33 -20.35 -14.57
CA PRO A 319 -12.73 -19.56 -13.51
C PRO A 319 -13.79 -18.68 -12.84
N LEU A 320 -13.63 -18.43 -11.54
CA LEU A 320 -14.56 -17.65 -10.70
C LEU A 320 -16.02 -18.14 -10.85
N PRO A 321 -16.33 -19.40 -10.50
CA PRO A 321 -17.62 -20.02 -10.79
C PRO A 321 -18.78 -19.52 -9.90
N GLU A 322 -18.51 -18.66 -8.92
CA GLU A 322 -19.50 -18.14 -7.99
C GLU A 322 -20.40 -17.07 -8.63
N TYR A 323 -21.60 -16.89 -8.09
CA TYR A 323 -22.50 -15.85 -8.58
C TYR A 323 -21.90 -14.44 -8.30
N PRO A 324 -21.81 -13.53 -9.30
CA PRO A 324 -21.05 -12.28 -9.14
C PRO A 324 -21.69 -11.18 -8.29
N ARG A 325 -23.01 -11.24 -8.01
CA ARG A 325 -23.75 -10.18 -7.29
C ARG A 325 -24.36 -10.66 -5.97
N PRO A 326 -23.59 -10.73 -4.87
CA PRO A 326 -24.10 -11.18 -3.57
C PRO A 326 -25.33 -10.41 -3.02
N GLN A 327 -25.59 -9.19 -3.50
CA GLN A 327 -26.72 -8.36 -3.08
C GLN A 327 -27.92 -8.36 -4.06
N GLN A 328 -27.86 -9.15 -5.13
CA GLN A 328 -28.96 -9.29 -6.11
C GLN A 328 -28.96 -10.71 -6.69
N VAL A 329 -29.04 -11.68 -5.80
CA VAL A 329 -28.90 -13.11 -6.09
C VAL A 329 -30.10 -13.64 -6.86
N ARG A 330 -29.82 -14.29 -7.99
CA ARG A 330 -30.79 -15.06 -8.77
C ARG A 330 -30.35 -16.52 -8.86
N SER A 331 -31.32 -17.42 -8.73
CA SER A 331 -31.05 -18.87 -8.77
C SER A 331 -30.77 -19.40 -10.17
N LYS A 332 -31.23 -18.71 -11.22
CA LYS A 332 -31.01 -19.06 -12.62
C LYS A 332 -30.04 -18.07 -13.23
N TRP A 333 -28.87 -18.56 -13.61
CA TRP A 333 -27.84 -17.78 -14.29
C TRP A 333 -26.86 -18.74 -14.95
N LYS A 334 -25.98 -18.21 -15.81
CA LYS A 334 -24.91 -18.98 -16.45
C LYS A 334 -23.65 -18.13 -16.50
N ASN A 335 -22.58 -18.63 -15.90
CA ASN A 335 -21.25 -18.06 -16.03
C ASN A 335 -20.76 -18.18 -17.48
N LEU A 336 -20.21 -17.10 -18.03
CA LEU A 336 -19.64 -17.05 -19.37
C LEU A 336 -18.11 -16.86 -19.35
N ASN A 337 -17.47 -16.97 -18.19
CA ASN A 337 -16.02 -17.04 -18.06
C ASN A 337 -15.44 -18.29 -18.74
N GLY A 338 -14.11 -18.34 -18.81
CA GLY A 338 -13.31 -19.38 -19.47
C GLY A 338 -12.89 -18.97 -20.88
N PRO A 339 -12.65 -19.92 -21.80
CA PRO A 339 -12.09 -19.61 -23.11
C PRO A 339 -13.06 -18.83 -24.00
N TRP A 340 -12.59 -17.71 -24.55
CA TRP A 340 -13.21 -16.96 -25.65
C TRP A 340 -12.26 -16.99 -26.84
N GLN A 341 -12.78 -16.78 -28.04
CA GLN A 341 -11.96 -16.45 -29.20
C GLN A 341 -11.54 -14.98 -29.12
N PHE A 342 -10.35 -14.68 -29.63
CA PHE A 342 -9.71 -13.37 -29.53
C PHE A 342 -9.03 -12.98 -30.85
N SER A 343 -8.96 -11.68 -31.12
CA SER A 343 -8.03 -11.10 -32.08
C SER A 343 -7.69 -9.66 -31.67
N ALA A 344 -6.46 -9.24 -31.95
CA ALA A 344 -6.13 -7.82 -32.06
C ALA A 344 -7.02 -7.16 -33.14
N ALA A 345 -7.17 -5.84 -33.05
CA ALA A 345 -7.93 -5.05 -34.02
C ALA A 345 -7.21 -3.74 -34.32
N GLU A 346 -7.56 -3.12 -35.44
CA GLU A 346 -7.12 -1.76 -35.76
C GLU A 346 -8.11 -0.72 -35.21
N ALA A 347 -7.61 0.51 -35.01
CA ALA A 347 -8.45 1.63 -34.59
C ALA A 347 -9.64 1.83 -35.54
N GLY A 348 -10.87 1.74 -35.00
CA GLY A 348 -12.10 1.92 -35.77
C GLY A 348 -12.57 0.71 -36.59
N GLU A 349 -11.82 -0.40 -36.57
CA GLU A 349 -12.21 -1.65 -37.20
C GLU A 349 -13.58 -2.12 -36.70
N GLN A 350 -14.35 -2.75 -37.59
CA GLN A 350 -15.67 -3.30 -37.27
C GLN A 350 -15.58 -4.83 -37.16
N PRO A 351 -16.24 -5.45 -36.16
CA PRO A 351 -16.22 -6.89 -36.02
C PRO A 351 -16.90 -7.59 -37.20
N VAL A 352 -16.36 -8.75 -37.59
CA VAL A 352 -16.98 -9.62 -38.60
C VAL A 352 -17.77 -10.73 -37.91
N PHE A 353 -19.07 -10.80 -38.17
CA PHE A 353 -19.96 -11.78 -37.55
C PHE A 353 -19.96 -13.13 -38.28
N GLY A 354 -20.21 -14.22 -37.55
CA GLY A 354 -20.27 -15.58 -38.09
C GLY A 354 -18.92 -16.18 -38.51
N LYS A 355 -17.80 -15.55 -38.15
CA LYS A 355 -16.45 -16.06 -38.37
C LYS A 355 -15.73 -16.28 -37.05
N ASP A 356 -14.87 -17.29 -37.02
CA ASP A 356 -13.99 -17.52 -35.89
C ASP A 356 -12.86 -16.49 -35.88
N LEU A 357 -12.39 -16.11 -34.69
CA LEU A 357 -11.15 -15.35 -34.51
C LEU A 357 -9.98 -16.32 -34.31
N ASP A 358 -8.77 -15.84 -34.62
CA ASP A 358 -7.59 -16.70 -34.78
C ASP A 358 -6.96 -17.15 -33.46
N GLU A 359 -7.21 -16.43 -32.36
CA GLU A 359 -6.60 -16.67 -31.06
C GLU A 359 -7.63 -17.00 -29.98
N LYS A 360 -7.16 -17.28 -28.76
CA LYS A 360 -7.99 -17.56 -27.60
C LYS A 360 -7.49 -16.79 -26.39
N ILE A 361 -8.43 -16.43 -25.53
CA ILE A 361 -8.19 -15.78 -24.24
C ILE A 361 -9.06 -16.40 -23.16
N VAL A 362 -8.55 -16.50 -21.94
CA VAL A 362 -9.33 -16.93 -20.77
C VAL A 362 -9.95 -15.70 -20.10
N VAL A 363 -11.27 -15.55 -20.23
CA VAL A 363 -12.03 -14.49 -19.54
C VAL A 363 -12.32 -14.93 -18.10
N PRO A 364 -12.17 -14.05 -17.08
CA PRO A 364 -12.03 -12.61 -17.19
C PRO A 364 -10.62 -12.13 -16.79
N PHE A 365 -9.57 -12.74 -17.34
CA PHE A 365 -8.21 -12.28 -17.06
C PHE A 365 -7.79 -11.21 -18.10
N PRO A 366 -7.14 -10.11 -17.68
CA PRO A 366 -6.68 -9.06 -18.59
C PRO A 366 -5.73 -9.59 -19.66
N VAL A 367 -5.69 -8.96 -20.83
CA VAL A 367 -4.87 -9.40 -21.98
C VAL A 367 -3.39 -9.56 -21.58
N GLU A 368 -2.89 -8.64 -20.77
CA GLU A 368 -1.50 -8.58 -20.31
C GLU A 368 -1.15 -9.65 -19.26
N SER A 369 -2.14 -10.26 -18.62
CA SER A 369 -1.92 -11.22 -17.52
C SER A 369 -1.45 -12.59 -18.03
N GLN A 370 -0.74 -13.34 -17.18
CA GLN A 370 -0.34 -14.71 -17.49
C GLN A 370 -1.55 -15.64 -17.62
N LEU A 371 -2.56 -15.48 -16.76
CA LEU A 371 -3.74 -16.36 -16.72
C LEU A 371 -4.69 -16.15 -17.92
N SER A 372 -4.54 -15.08 -18.70
CA SER A 372 -5.29 -14.90 -19.95
C SER A 372 -4.79 -15.80 -21.07
N GLY A 373 -3.51 -16.18 -21.02
CA GLY A 373 -2.79 -16.91 -22.06
C GLY A 373 -2.19 -16.06 -23.18
N LEU A 374 -2.27 -14.71 -23.11
CA LEU A 374 -1.76 -13.82 -24.16
C LEU A 374 -0.49 -13.05 -23.78
N GLU A 375 -0.37 -12.54 -22.54
CA GLU A 375 0.81 -11.82 -22.00
C GLU A 375 1.32 -10.67 -22.90
N ARG A 376 0.43 -9.87 -23.48
CA ARG A 376 0.81 -8.72 -24.32
C ARG A 376 -0.19 -7.58 -24.24
N HIS A 377 0.26 -6.39 -24.63
CA HIS A 377 -0.57 -5.20 -24.68
C HIS A 377 -1.30 -5.09 -26.02
N GLU A 378 -2.57 -4.66 -25.98
CA GLU A 378 -3.42 -4.42 -27.15
C GLU A 378 -4.30 -3.19 -26.89
N ASP A 379 -4.23 -2.17 -27.75
CA ASP A 379 -5.09 -0.98 -27.64
C ASP A 379 -6.53 -1.25 -28.08
N HIS A 380 -6.68 -2.14 -29.06
CA HIS A 380 -7.94 -2.45 -29.72
C HIS A 380 -8.05 -3.95 -29.95
N MET A 381 -9.19 -4.53 -29.61
CA MET A 381 -9.35 -5.98 -29.60
C MET A 381 -10.79 -6.44 -29.78
N PHE A 382 -10.97 -7.65 -30.30
CA PHE A 382 -12.26 -8.33 -30.39
C PHE A 382 -12.26 -9.63 -29.57
N TYR A 383 -13.35 -9.82 -28.82
CA TYR A 383 -13.68 -11.07 -28.15
C TYR A 383 -14.89 -11.70 -28.83
N ARG A 384 -14.90 -13.02 -28.96
CA ARG A 384 -16.06 -13.76 -29.48
C ARG A 384 -16.35 -15.03 -28.68
N ARG A 385 -17.64 -15.27 -28.40
CA ARG A 385 -18.11 -16.53 -27.80
C ARG A 385 -19.48 -16.95 -28.33
N LEU A 386 -19.63 -18.25 -28.52
CA LEU A 386 -20.93 -18.88 -28.80
C LEU A 386 -21.54 -19.39 -27.49
N VAL A 387 -22.81 -19.08 -27.25
CA VAL A 387 -23.51 -19.49 -26.02
C VAL A 387 -24.89 -20.07 -26.31
N ASP A 388 -25.22 -21.17 -25.64
CA ASP A 388 -26.58 -21.70 -25.61
C ASP A 388 -27.39 -21.11 -24.45
N VAL A 389 -28.57 -20.58 -24.78
CA VAL A 389 -29.58 -20.17 -23.80
C VAL A 389 -30.33 -21.42 -23.31
N PRO A 390 -30.31 -21.72 -21.99
CA PRO A 390 -31.00 -22.90 -21.46
C PRO A 390 -32.51 -22.90 -21.76
N LYS A 391 -33.00 -23.99 -22.38
CA LYS A 391 -34.42 -24.10 -22.81
C LYS A 391 -35.40 -23.94 -21.65
N ASN A 392 -35.04 -24.39 -20.45
CA ASN A 392 -35.88 -24.28 -19.25
C ASN A 392 -35.99 -22.85 -18.69
N TRP A 393 -35.23 -21.88 -19.21
CA TRP A 393 -35.36 -20.47 -18.86
C TRP A 393 -36.56 -19.80 -19.53
N LYS A 394 -37.13 -20.41 -20.58
CA LYS A 394 -38.32 -19.91 -21.30
C LYS A 394 -38.16 -18.47 -21.77
N VAL A 395 -37.00 -18.12 -22.34
CA VAL A 395 -36.74 -16.80 -22.92
C VAL A 395 -37.46 -16.67 -24.27
N GLY A 396 -38.10 -15.53 -24.55
CA GLY A 396 -38.81 -15.34 -25.82
C GLY A 396 -39.25 -13.90 -26.10
N LYS A 397 -39.53 -13.59 -27.38
CA LYS A 397 -39.92 -12.25 -27.85
C LYS A 397 -41.40 -11.95 -27.61
N GLY A 398 -41.74 -10.65 -27.50
CA GLY A 398 -43.13 -10.16 -27.53
C GLY A 398 -44.02 -10.63 -26.37
N GLY A 399 -43.49 -10.65 -25.15
CA GLY A 399 -44.22 -11.01 -23.92
C GLY A 399 -44.54 -12.51 -23.77
N LYS A 400 -43.89 -13.38 -24.55
CA LYS A 400 -44.10 -14.84 -24.54
C LYS A 400 -43.06 -15.60 -23.70
N GLY A 401 -42.49 -14.99 -22.67
CA GLY A 401 -41.44 -15.61 -21.86
C GLY A 401 -40.70 -14.62 -20.97
N ASN A 402 -39.60 -15.08 -20.38
CA ASN A 402 -38.65 -14.25 -19.67
C ASN A 402 -37.81 -13.42 -20.66
N ARG A 403 -37.25 -12.31 -20.17
CA ARG A 403 -36.20 -11.55 -20.83
C ARG A 403 -34.82 -12.12 -20.44
N LEU A 404 -33.77 -11.81 -21.18
CA LEU A 404 -32.42 -12.29 -20.94
C LEU A 404 -31.46 -11.11 -20.83
N LYS A 405 -30.84 -10.95 -19.66
CA LYS A 405 -29.78 -9.97 -19.42
C LYS A 405 -28.42 -10.61 -19.65
N LEU A 406 -27.55 -9.93 -20.38
CA LEU A 406 -26.12 -10.17 -20.47
C LEU A 406 -25.41 -9.12 -19.61
N ASN A 407 -24.52 -9.53 -18.71
CA ASN A 407 -23.93 -8.67 -17.72
C ASN A 407 -22.40 -8.79 -17.75
N PHE A 408 -21.73 -7.68 -17.50
CA PHE A 408 -20.28 -7.55 -17.39
C PHE A 408 -19.95 -6.90 -16.05
N GLY A 409 -19.04 -7.51 -15.28
CA GLY A 409 -18.58 -6.92 -14.02
C GLY A 409 -17.74 -5.67 -14.24
N ALA A 410 -16.86 -5.69 -15.23
CA ALA A 410 -15.99 -4.60 -15.66
C ALA A 410 -15.30 -4.98 -16.98
N VAL A 411 -15.07 -3.98 -17.83
CA VAL A 411 -14.28 -4.11 -19.06
C VAL A 411 -13.45 -2.83 -19.20
N ASP A 412 -12.12 -2.93 -19.16
CA ASP A 412 -11.25 -1.77 -19.34
C ASP A 412 -10.94 -1.59 -20.84
N TYR A 413 -11.27 -0.48 -21.50
CA TYR A 413 -11.94 0.72 -20.99
C TYR A 413 -13.27 1.05 -21.71
N GLN A 414 -13.29 1.00 -23.03
CA GLN A 414 -14.49 1.24 -23.84
C GLN A 414 -14.96 -0.06 -24.48
N ALA A 415 -16.18 -0.49 -24.17
CA ALA A 415 -16.75 -1.73 -24.66
C ALA A 415 -17.97 -1.49 -25.56
N ARG A 416 -18.01 -2.17 -26.71
CA ARG A 416 -19.21 -2.28 -27.56
C ARG A 416 -19.57 -3.75 -27.70
N VAL A 417 -20.85 -4.08 -27.52
CA VAL A 417 -21.32 -5.47 -27.45
C VAL A 417 -22.36 -5.73 -28.53
N TRP A 418 -22.18 -6.84 -29.25
CA TRP A 418 -23.12 -7.35 -30.25
C TRP A 418 -23.59 -8.75 -29.90
N VAL A 419 -24.87 -9.01 -30.17
CA VAL A 419 -25.45 -10.35 -30.16
C VAL A 419 -26.02 -10.64 -31.54
N ASN A 420 -25.51 -11.68 -32.20
CA ASN A 420 -25.89 -12.08 -33.56
C ASN A 420 -25.88 -10.91 -34.57
N GLY A 421 -24.85 -10.05 -34.50
CA GLY A 421 -24.71 -8.89 -35.38
C GLY A 421 -25.53 -7.65 -34.99
N THR A 422 -26.37 -7.72 -33.95
CA THR A 422 -27.12 -6.57 -33.43
C THR A 422 -26.36 -5.95 -32.28
N LYS A 423 -26.03 -4.65 -32.34
CA LYS A 423 -25.41 -3.93 -31.22
C LYS A 423 -26.42 -3.82 -30.08
N VAL A 424 -26.07 -4.30 -28.90
CA VAL A 424 -26.96 -4.36 -27.72
C VAL A 424 -26.51 -3.43 -26.58
N ALA A 425 -25.23 -3.06 -26.53
CA ALA A 425 -24.71 -2.14 -25.52
C ALA A 425 -23.43 -1.43 -25.98
N GLU A 426 -23.17 -0.31 -25.31
CA GLU A 426 -21.95 0.49 -25.38
C GLU A 426 -21.68 1.04 -23.97
N HIS A 427 -20.44 0.95 -23.49
CA HIS A 427 -20.03 1.32 -22.14
C HIS A 427 -18.62 1.94 -22.16
N THR A 428 -18.41 2.94 -21.32
CA THR A 428 -17.11 3.58 -21.09
C THR A 428 -16.88 3.62 -19.58
N GLY A 429 -15.77 3.05 -19.12
CA GLY A 429 -15.43 2.97 -17.69
C GLY A 429 -14.77 1.64 -17.37
N GLY A 430 -13.58 1.67 -16.77
CA GLY A 430 -12.80 0.45 -16.53
C GLY A 430 -13.24 -0.36 -15.33
N TYR A 431 -14.07 0.20 -14.45
CA TYR A 431 -14.28 -0.33 -13.09
C TYR A 431 -15.76 -0.49 -12.71
N ASN A 432 -16.68 -0.05 -13.56
CA ASN A 432 -18.11 -0.10 -13.28
C ASN A 432 -18.79 -1.24 -14.04
N ALA A 433 -19.72 -1.92 -13.40
CA ALA A 433 -20.52 -2.96 -14.06
C ALA A 433 -21.56 -2.37 -15.02
N PHE A 434 -21.92 -3.13 -16.06
CA PHE A 434 -23.01 -2.78 -16.97
C PHE A 434 -23.76 -4.02 -17.47
N SER A 435 -24.95 -3.80 -18.03
CA SER A 435 -25.84 -4.88 -18.48
C SER A 435 -26.59 -4.51 -19.75
N ALA A 436 -26.93 -5.52 -20.55
CA ALA A 436 -27.69 -5.39 -21.79
C ALA A 436 -28.85 -6.37 -21.81
N ASP A 437 -30.03 -5.92 -22.21
CA ASP A 437 -31.10 -6.84 -22.58
C ASP A 437 -30.87 -7.36 -23.99
N ILE A 438 -30.65 -8.66 -24.12
CA ILE A 438 -30.31 -9.29 -25.40
C ILE A 438 -31.47 -10.06 -26.02
N THR A 439 -32.65 -10.05 -25.39
CA THR A 439 -33.81 -10.89 -25.76
C THR A 439 -34.18 -10.76 -27.23
N ASP A 440 -34.25 -9.52 -27.72
CA ASP A 440 -34.71 -9.22 -29.08
C ASP A 440 -33.63 -9.47 -30.14
N ALA A 441 -32.36 -9.55 -29.74
CA ALA A 441 -31.23 -9.91 -30.59
C ALA A 441 -31.03 -11.44 -30.73
N LEU A 442 -31.74 -12.26 -29.95
CA LEU A 442 -31.62 -13.71 -30.00
C LEU A 442 -32.16 -14.30 -31.31
N LYS A 443 -31.45 -15.32 -31.80
CA LYS A 443 -31.95 -16.31 -32.76
C LYS A 443 -32.91 -17.26 -32.04
N GLY A 444 -34.01 -17.65 -32.68
CA GLY A 444 -35.04 -18.50 -32.06
C GLY A 444 -34.56 -19.89 -31.63
N THR A 445 -33.52 -20.44 -32.27
CA THR A 445 -32.92 -21.74 -31.94
C THR A 445 -31.42 -21.74 -32.20
N GLY A 446 -30.67 -22.55 -31.45
CA GLY A 446 -29.23 -22.75 -31.63
C GLY A 446 -28.36 -21.79 -30.81
N PRO A 447 -27.02 -21.87 -30.98
CA PRO A 447 -26.07 -21.01 -30.29
C PRO A 447 -26.24 -19.54 -30.68
N GLN A 448 -26.01 -18.66 -29.71
CA GLN A 448 -26.04 -17.22 -29.84
C GLN A 448 -24.59 -16.72 -29.90
N GLU A 449 -24.29 -15.89 -30.89
CA GLU A 449 -22.97 -15.30 -31.02
C GLU A 449 -22.90 -13.99 -30.24
N ILE A 450 -21.94 -13.89 -29.32
CA ILE A 450 -21.58 -12.67 -28.61
C ILE A 450 -20.24 -12.20 -29.16
N VAL A 451 -20.18 -10.94 -29.57
CA VAL A 451 -18.92 -10.26 -29.93
C VAL A 451 -18.77 -9.01 -29.08
N VAL A 452 -17.59 -8.78 -28.53
CA VAL A 452 -17.24 -7.57 -27.77
C VAL A 452 -16.04 -6.92 -28.44
N ALA A 453 -16.16 -5.65 -28.78
CA ALA A 453 -15.02 -4.82 -29.18
C ALA A 453 -14.60 -3.98 -27.99
N VAL A 454 -13.31 -4.00 -27.67
CA VAL A 454 -12.74 -3.21 -26.57
C VAL A 454 -11.68 -2.26 -27.12
N THR A 455 -11.68 -1.03 -26.61
CA THR A 455 -10.62 -0.04 -26.81
C THR A 455 -10.10 0.40 -25.43
N ASP A 456 -8.80 0.30 -25.22
CA ASP A 456 -8.10 0.85 -24.06
C ASP A 456 -6.71 1.35 -24.48
N THR A 457 -6.56 2.67 -24.60
CA THR A 457 -5.30 3.28 -25.05
C THR A 457 -4.38 3.69 -23.90
N GLY A 458 -4.75 3.43 -22.63
CA GLY A 458 -3.92 3.75 -21.46
C GLY A 458 -3.49 5.23 -21.35
N GLY A 459 -4.31 6.17 -21.86
CA GLY A 459 -3.90 7.56 -22.11
C GLY A 459 -4.40 8.60 -21.10
N ALA A 460 -4.08 9.88 -21.37
CA ALA A 460 -4.60 11.00 -20.60
C ALA A 460 -6.15 11.03 -20.62
N ASN A 461 -6.74 11.60 -19.55
CA ASN A 461 -8.19 11.75 -19.35
C ASN A 461 -8.97 10.44 -19.12
N GLN A 462 -8.29 9.34 -18.82
CA GLN A 462 -8.89 8.07 -18.43
C GLN A 462 -8.58 7.74 -16.96
N PRO A 463 -9.58 7.43 -16.12
CA PRO A 463 -9.34 6.81 -14.81
C PRO A 463 -8.67 5.44 -14.99
N MET A 464 -7.46 5.28 -14.46
CA MET A 464 -6.66 4.06 -14.66
C MET A 464 -5.91 3.58 -13.42
N GLY A 465 -5.96 4.32 -12.31
CA GLY A 465 -5.25 3.96 -11.08
C GLY A 465 -3.73 3.96 -11.30
N LYS A 466 -3.07 2.87 -10.93
CA LYS A 466 -1.60 2.68 -11.04
C LYS A 466 -1.16 1.88 -12.26
N GLN A 467 -2.00 1.75 -13.27
CA GLN A 467 -1.65 1.05 -14.52
C GLN A 467 -0.66 1.86 -15.36
N SER A 468 0.29 1.17 -16.00
CA SER A 468 1.27 1.75 -16.93
C SER A 468 1.69 0.75 -18.01
N THR A 469 1.86 1.24 -19.24
CA THR A 469 2.52 0.51 -20.34
C THR A 469 4.03 0.39 -20.15
N ASN A 470 4.60 1.18 -19.24
CA ASN A 470 6.00 1.14 -18.83
C ASN A 470 6.06 1.06 -17.30
N PRO A 471 5.77 -0.11 -16.69
CA PRO A 471 5.71 -0.27 -15.24
C PRO A 471 7.06 0.02 -14.58
N GLY A 472 7.02 0.52 -13.35
CA GLY A 472 8.21 0.88 -12.58
C GLY A 472 7.86 1.75 -11.37
N GLY A 473 8.70 1.66 -10.34
CA GLY A 473 8.47 2.39 -9.09
C GLY A 473 7.19 1.95 -8.40
N ILE A 474 6.18 2.82 -8.40
CA ILE A 474 4.85 2.62 -7.78
C ILE A 474 3.72 2.45 -8.82
N PHE A 475 4.05 2.26 -10.09
CA PHE A 475 3.12 1.98 -11.19
C PHE A 475 3.40 0.57 -11.74
N TYR A 476 2.34 -0.15 -12.09
CA TYR A 476 2.38 -1.58 -12.38
C TYR A 476 1.80 -1.89 -13.76
N THR A 477 1.96 -3.14 -14.20
CA THR A 477 1.54 -3.61 -15.52
C THR A 477 0.06 -3.28 -15.79
N GLN A 478 -0.23 -2.72 -16.96
CA GLN A 478 -1.60 -2.41 -17.40
C GLN A 478 -2.50 -3.66 -17.48
N SER A 479 -3.80 -3.48 -17.31
CA SER A 479 -4.84 -4.52 -17.32
C SER A 479 -6.01 -4.13 -18.23
N SER A 480 -5.91 -4.48 -19.51
CA SER A 480 -6.90 -4.15 -20.54
C SER A 480 -7.92 -5.29 -20.73
N GLY A 481 -9.08 -4.96 -21.28
CA GLY A 481 -10.07 -5.95 -21.72
C GLY A 481 -11.07 -6.36 -20.64
N ILE A 482 -11.64 -7.56 -20.79
CA ILE A 482 -12.65 -8.08 -19.87
C ILE A 482 -11.95 -8.63 -18.62
N TRP A 483 -11.96 -7.88 -17.53
CA TRP A 483 -11.24 -8.26 -16.30
C TRP A 483 -12.15 -8.64 -15.12
N GLN A 484 -13.48 -8.54 -15.24
CA GLN A 484 -14.40 -9.17 -14.28
C GLN A 484 -15.43 -10.08 -14.96
N THR A 485 -16.10 -10.90 -14.15
CA THR A 485 -16.98 -11.98 -14.61
C THR A 485 -18.03 -11.51 -15.62
N VAL A 486 -18.23 -12.31 -16.67
CA VAL A 486 -19.33 -12.15 -17.64
C VAL A 486 -20.36 -13.24 -17.39
N TRP A 487 -21.65 -12.89 -17.34
CA TRP A 487 -22.70 -13.87 -17.13
C TRP A 487 -24.01 -13.48 -17.81
N MET A 488 -24.89 -14.45 -18.00
CA MET A 488 -26.26 -14.20 -18.43
C MET A 488 -27.29 -14.81 -17.48
N GLU A 489 -28.46 -14.19 -17.39
CA GLU A 489 -29.54 -14.63 -16.51
C GLU A 489 -30.91 -14.25 -17.08
N PRO A 490 -31.93 -15.11 -16.92
CA PRO A 490 -33.29 -14.77 -17.29
C PRO A 490 -33.91 -13.89 -16.21
N VAL A 491 -34.57 -12.81 -16.63
CA VAL A 491 -35.35 -11.93 -15.77
C VAL A 491 -36.81 -11.92 -16.23
N ALA A 492 -37.73 -11.58 -15.33
CA ALA A 492 -39.13 -11.40 -15.71
C ALA A 492 -39.31 -10.22 -16.69
N ASP A 493 -40.49 -10.08 -17.30
CA ASP A 493 -40.77 -9.01 -18.27
C ASP A 493 -40.65 -7.62 -17.64
N THR A 494 -41.20 -7.47 -16.44
CA THR A 494 -40.90 -6.38 -15.51
C THR A 494 -40.00 -6.93 -14.40
N SER A 495 -38.77 -6.44 -14.29
CA SER A 495 -37.74 -6.98 -13.39
C SER A 495 -37.16 -5.95 -12.43
N ILE A 496 -36.55 -6.45 -11.35
CA ILE A 496 -35.76 -5.66 -10.41
C ILE A 496 -34.41 -5.34 -11.06
N ASP A 497 -34.17 -4.05 -11.35
CA ASP A 497 -32.92 -3.56 -11.91
C ASP A 497 -31.89 -3.31 -10.80
N ASP A 498 -32.33 -2.70 -9.70
CA ASP A 498 -31.47 -2.34 -8.56
C ASP A 498 -32.25 -2.35 -7.23
N ILE A 499 -31.55 -2.56 -6.13
CA ILE A 499 -32.08 -2.44 -4.76
C ILE A 499 -31.16 -1.48 -4.02
N VAL A 500 -31.70 -0.43 -3.43
CA VAL A 500 -30.94 0.50 -2.57
C VAL A 500 -31.41 0.33 -1.13
N THR A 501 -30.48 0.04 -0.24
CA THR A 501 -30.74 -0.15 1.20
C THR A 501 -29.90 0.80 2.05
N THR A 502 -30.54 1.52 2.96
CA THR A 502 -29.86 2.41 3.92
C THR A 502 -30.36 2.12 5.34
N PRO A 503 -29.51 1.58 6.23
CA PRO A 503 -29.85 1.37 7.64
C PRO A 503 -30.08 2.69 8.38
N ASP A 504 -31.05 2.69 9.29
CA ASP A 504 -31.35 3.78 10.23
C ASP A 504 -31.51 3.13 11.62
N ILE A 505 -30.44 3.17 12.41
CA ILE A 505 -30.36 2.44 13.69
C ILE A 505 -31.19 3.14 14.77
N ASP A 506 -31.33 4.45 14.72
CA ASP A 506 -32.14 5.23 15.68
C ASP A 506 -33.63 4.85 15.61
N THR A 507 -34.15 4.62 14.41
CA THR A 507 -35.53 4.19 14.21
C THR A 507 -35.69 2.66 14.11
N SER A 508 -34.59 1.91 14.24
CA SER A 508 -34.55 0.45 14.08
C SER A 508 -35.20 -0.01 12.77
N SER A 509 -34.83 0.62 11.65
CA SER A 509 -35.43 0.32 10.35
C SER A 509 -34.43 0.41 9.19
N LEU A 510 -34.76 -0.28 8.10
CA LEU A 510 -34.03 -0.24 6.84
C LEU A 510 -34.87 0.52 5.82
N ALA A 511 -34.34 1.60 5.25
CA ALA A 511 -34.92 2.20 4.06
C ALA A 511 -34.60 1.29 2.85
N VAL A 512 -35.62 0.87 2.11
CA VAL A 512 -35.48 -0.02 0.94
C VAL A 512 -36.16 0.64 -0.26
N THR A 513 -35.41 0.86 -1.33
CA THR A 513 -35.94 1.29 -2.63
C THR A 513 -35.62 0.24 -3.67
N VAL A 514 -36.65 -0.37 -4.25
CA VAL A 514 -36.49 -1.34 -5.33
C VAL A 514 -36.78 -0.63 -6.64
N ARG A 515 -35.75 -0.52 -7.48
CA ARG A 515 -35.81 0.16 -8.77
C ARG A 515 -36.16 -0.81 -9.88
N SER A 516 -37.04 -0.36 -10.76
CA SER A 516 -37.44 -1.07 -11.97
C SER A 516 -37.88 -0.05 -13.01
N ASP A 517 -37.14 0.06 -14.10
CA ASP A 517 -37.39 1.05 -15.16
C ASP A 517 -38.67 0.70 -15.94
N ASP A 518 -38.96 -0.60 -16.08
CA ASP A 518 -40.13 -1.12 -16.79
C ASP A 518 -41.38 -1.29 -15.90
N ALA A 519 -41.32 -0.87 -14.63
CA ALA A 519 -42.44 -1.02 -13.70
C ALA A 519 -43.61 -0.09 -14.01
N SER A 520 -44.81 -0.66 -14.12
CA SER A 520 -46.05 0.10 -14.22
C SER A 520 -46.37 0.82 -12.89
N ALA A 521 -47.29 1.79 -12.95
CA ALA A 521 -47.83 2.43 -11.75
C ALA A 521 -48.55 1.45 -10.79
N GLY A 522 -48.93 0.27 -11.28
CA GLY A 522 -49.53 -0.81 -10.49
C GLY A 522 -48.53 -1.75 -9.83
N ALA A 523 -47.24 -1.65 -10.17
CA ALA A 523 -46.20 -2.56 -9.68
C ALA A 523 -46.03 -2.49 -8.15
N ARG A 524 -45.90 -3.66 -7.53
CA ARG A 524 -45.79 -3.83 -6.08
C ARG A 524 -44.53 -4.58 -5.70
N VAL A 525 -43.91 -4.09 -4.64
CA VAL A 525 -42.72 -4.66 -4.00
C VAL A 525 -43.11 -5.26 -2.67
N GLU A 526 -42.53 -6.41 -2.35
CA GLU A 526 -42.47 -6.97 -1.00
C GLU A 526 -40.99 -7.22 -0.64
N ALA A 527 -40.57 -6.73 0.52
CA ALA A 527 -39.25 -6.96 1.07
C ALA A 527 -39.34 -7.60 2.46
N VAL A 528 -38.58 -8.68 2.70
CA VAL A 528 -38.63 -9.48 3.92
C VAL A 528 -37.22 -9.66 4.47
N ALA A 529 -36.96 -9.14 5.67
CA ALA A 529 -35.68 -9.34 6.36
C ALA A 529 -35.73 -10.58 7.26
N ARG A 530 -34.63 -11.34 7.29
CA ARG A 530 -34.46 -12.52 8.14
C ARG A 530 -33.16 -12.46 8.94
N ASP A 531 -33.21 -12.97 10.16
CA ASP A 531 -32.03 -13.19 10.98
C ASP A 531 -31.17 -14.36 10.43
N ALA A 532 -29.96 -14.54 10.96
CA ALA A 532 -29.04 -15.61 10.56
C ALA A 532 -29.58 -17.04 10.80
N ARG A 533 -30.73 -17.20 11.47
CA ARG A 533 -31.44 -18.47 11.68
C ARG A 533 -32.64 -18.63 10.74
N GLY A 534 -32.83 -17.70 9.80
CA GLY A 534 -33.91 -17.68 8.81
C GLY A 534 -35.26 -17.16 9.35
N LYS A 535 -35.32 -16.67 10.59
CA LYS A 535 -36.55 -16.13 11.18
C LYS A 535 -36.81 -14.74 10.61
N VAL A 536 -38.04 -14.51 10.16
CA VAL A 536 -38.48 -13.18 9.72
C VAL A 536 -38.42 -12.19 10.88
N VAL A 537 -37.66 -11.11 10.70
CA VAL A 537 -37.52 -9.99 11.66
C VAL A 537 -38.19 -8.71 11.18
N GLY A 538 -38.47 -8.62 9.88
CA GLY A 538 -39.13 -7.47 9.27
C GLY A 538 -39.85 -7.83 7.97
N ARG A 539 -40.92 -7.10 7.65
CA ARG A 539 -41.60 -7.15 6.36
C ARG A 539 -42.15 -5.78 6.00
N VAL A 540 -42.02 -5.38 4.74
CA VAL A 540 -42.69 -4.20 4.17
C VAL A 540 -43.17 -4.49 2.76
N GLY A 541 -44.25 -3.85 2.35
CA GLY A 541 -44.73 -3.88 0.98
C GLY A 541 -45.24 -2.51 0.54
N GLY A 542 -45.12 -2.21 -0.75
CA GLY A 542 -45.45 -0.90 -1.28
C GLY A 542 -45.30 -0.80 -2.80
N PRO A 543 -45.49 0.38 -3.38
CA PRO A 543 -45.21 0.61 -4.81
C PRO A 543 -43.72 0.47 -5.12
N ALA A 544 -43.39 -0.01 -6.32
CA ALA A 544 -42.02 0.04 -6.86
C ALA A 544 -41.52 1.50 -7.00
N ASN A 545 -40.20 1.69 -7.08
CA ASN A 545 -39.56 3.00 -7.27
C ASN A 545 -39.85 4.04 -6.16
N LYS A 546 -40.35 3.59 -4.99
CA LYS A 546 -40.55 4.40 -3.79
C LYS A 546 -39.75 3.83 -2.63
N GLN A 547 -39.28 4.71 -1.76
CA GLN A 547 -38.63 4.33 -0.53
C GLN A 547 -39.66 3.72 0.43
N LEU A 548 -39.41 2.48 0.83
CA LEU A 548 -40.18 1.73 1.82
C LEU A 548 -39.38 1.69 3.13
N ARG A 549 -40.06 1.73 4.28
CA ARG A 549 -39.42 1.58 5.60
C ARG A 549 -39.68 0.18 6.14
N LEU A 550 -38.66 -0.66 6.14
CA LEU A 550 -38.70 -2.02 6.66
C LEU A 550 -38.31 -2.01 8.14
N PRO A 551 -39.23 -2.30 9.08
CA PRO A 551 -38.88 -2.35 10.50
C PRO A 551 -37.99 -3.57 10.81
N VAL A 552 -36.96 -3.37 11.63
CA VAL A 552 -36.04 -4.42 12.11
C VAL A 552 -36.01 -4.38 13.65
N ALA A 553 -37.06 -4.91 14.27
CA ALA A 553 -37.20 -4.86 15.73
C ALA A 553 -36.11 -5.69 16.43
N ASN A 554 -35.54 -5.16 17.52
CA ASN A 554 -34.39 -5.74 18.22
C ASN A 554 -33.19 -5.98 17.29
N GLN A 555 -32.81 -4.93 16.56
CA GLN A 555 -31.66 -4.95 15.66
C GLN A 555 -30.39 -5.45 16.34
N HIS A 556 -29.63 -6.25 15.60
CA HIS A 556 -28.29 -6.71 15.90
C HIS A 556 -27.38 -5.93 14.97
N LEU A 557 -26.56 -5.06 15.56
CA LEU A 557 -25.75 -4.13 14.79
C LEU A 557 -24.52 -4.81 14.20
N TRP A 558 -24.15 -4.42 12.99
CA TRP A 558 -22.92 -4.83 12.33
C TRP A 558 -21.74 -4.02 12.89
N SER A 559 -20.63 -4.69 13.16
CA SER A 559 -19.34 -4.08 13.52
C SER A 559 -18.16 -4.98 13.14
N PRO A 560 -16.90 -4.49 13.18
CA PRO A 560 -15.74 -5.34 12.94
C PRO A 560 -15.61 -6.55 13.87
N ASP A 561 -16.10 -6.45 15.11
CA ASP A 561 -16.05 -7.54 16.10
C ASP A 561 -17.27 -8.46 16.03
N ASP A 562 -18.37 -7.98 15.46
CA ASP A 562 -19.64 -8.69 15.31
C ASP A 562 -20.28 -8.34 13.95
N PRO A 563 -19.80 -8.93 12.84
CA PRO A 563 -20.21 -8.58 11.48
C PRO A 563 -21.55 -9.22 11.10
N TYR A 564 -22.59 -8.85 11.85
CA TYR A 564 -23.91 -9.44 11.71
C TYR A 564 -24.61 -8.97 10.42
N LEU A 565 -25.00 -9.94 9.58
CA LEU A 565 -25.76 -9.69 8.34
C LEU A 565 -27.14 -10.33 8.41
N TYR A 566 -28.14 -9.60 7.92
CA TYR A 566 -29.50 -10.07 7.69
C TYR A 566 -29.69 -10.48 6.24
N ASP A 567 -30.41 -11.56 5.98
CA ASP A 567 -30.88 -11.87 4.63
C ASP A 567 -32.08 -10.98 4.27
N LEU A 568 -32.17 -10.58 3.01
CA LEU A 568 -33.26 -9.78 2.47
C LEU A 568 -33.84 -10.45 1.22
N ASP A 569 -35.05 -10.97 1.32
CA ASP A 569 -35.82 -11.46 0.16
C ASP A 569 -36.60 -10.28 -0.45
N VAL A 570 -36.43 -10.03 -1.75
CA VAL A 570 -37.16 -8.97 -2.47
C VAL A 570 -37.95 -9.55 -3.63
N ARG A 571 -39.24 -9.23 -3.68
CA ARG A 571 -40.16 -9.62 -4.75
C ARG A 571 -40.79 -8.38 -5.39
N LEU A 572 -40.75 -8.30 -6.72
CA LEU A 572 -41.49 -7.34 -7.53
C LEU A 572 -42.61 -8.07 -8.28
N THR A 573 -43.80 -7.50 -8.28
CA THR A 573 -45.00 -8.03 -8.96
C THR A 573 -45.64 -6.93 -9.79
N ASP A 574 -45.86 -7.18 -11.07
CA ASP A 574 -46.57 -6.27 -11.97
C ASP A 574 -47.50 -7.04 -12.91
N GLY A 575 -48.79 -7.01 -12.63
CA GLY A 575 -49.78 -7.83 -13.32
C GLY A 575 -49.49 -9.33 -13.19
N ARG A 576 -49.01 -9.95 -14.28
CA ARG A 576 -48.57 -11.36 -14.32
C ARG A 576 -47.06 -11.55 -14.22
N SER A 577 -46.29 -10.46 -14.31
CA SER A 577 -44.85 -10.49 -14.11
C SER A 577 -44.54 -10.63 -12.62
N THR A 578 -43.59 -11.50 -12.29
CA THR A 578 -43.06 -11.63 -10.93
C THR A 578 -41.58 -11.89 -11.01
N ASP A 579 -40.82 -11.04 -10.34
CA ASP A 579 -39.37 -11.12 -10.26
C ASP A 579 -38.93 -11.20 -8.81
N GLU A 580 -37.90 -12.00 -8.54
CA GLU A 580 -37.39 -12.25 -7.19
C GLU A 580 -35.87 -12.26 -7.17
N VAL A 581 -35.31 -11.60 -6.16
CA VAL A 581 -33.88 -11.61 -5.86
C VAL A 581 -33.64 -11.76 -4.36
N GLY A 582 -32.55 -12.44 -4.01
CA GLY A 582 -31.99 -12.43 -2.64
C GLY A 582 -30.95 -11.33 -2.48
N SER A 583 -30.86 -10.76 -1.30
CA SER A 583 -29.88 -9.74 -0.92
C SER A 583 -29.50 -9.90 0.55
N TYR A 584 -28.65 -9.02 1.07
CA TYR A 584 -28.33 -8.92 2.48
C TYR A 584 -28.06 -7.48 2.89
N PHE A 585 -28.11 -7.20 4.20
CA PHE A 585 -27.72 -5.91 4.76
C PHE A 585 -27.17 -6.06 6.19
N GLY A 586 -26.40 -5.09 6.65
CA GLY A 586 -25.97 -4.95 8.05
C GLY A 586 -26.56 -3.67 8.64
N MET A 587 -27.05 -3.72 9.88
CA MET A 587 -27.55 -2.53 10.58
C MET A 587 -26.38 -1.80 11.23
N ARG A 588 -25.97 -0.65 10.69
CA ARG A 588 -24.89 0.16 11.26
C ARG A 588 -24.95 1.62 10.81
N GLU A 589 -24.37 2.50 11.60
CA GLU A 589 -24.19 3.92 11.28
C GLU A 589 -22.75 4.35 11.54
N ILE A 590 -22.18 5.16 10.64
CA ILE A 590 -20.84 5.74 10.76
C ILE A 590 -20.94 7.26 10.72
N GLY A 591 -20.15 7.94 11.54
CA GLY A 591 -20.12 9.40 11.57
C GLY A 591 -18.86 9.97 12.21
N VAL A 592 -18.88 11.28 12.42
CA VAL A 592 -17.85 12.00 13.18
C VAL A 592 -18.54 12.73 14.33
N GLU A 593 -18.07 12.48 15.56
CA GLU A 593 -18.57 13.11 16.78
C GLU A 593 -17.42 13.66 17.63
N LYS A 594 -17.73 14.57 18.57
CA LYS A 594 -16.72 15.03 19.53
C LYS A 594 -16.58 14.03 20.68
N VAL A 595 -15.43 13.37 20.75
CA VAL A 595 -15.07 12.42 21.81
C VAL A 595 -13.75 12.87 22.44
N GLY A 596 -13.73 13.03 23.77
CA GLY A 596 -12.52 13.48 24.48
C GLY A 596 -12.00 14.87 24.07
N GLY A 597 -12.88 15.73 23.55
CA GLY A 597 -12.57 17.09 23.06
C GLY A 597 -12.20 17.17 21.58
N PHE A 598 -12.05 16.05 20.88
CA PHE A 598 -11.62 16.00 19.47
C PHE A 598 -12.71 15.40 18.58
N PRO A 599 -12.83 15.84 17.30
CA PRO A 599 -13.62 15.12 16.31
C PRO A 599 -13.02 13.71 16.07
N LYS A 600 -13.84 12.68 16.25
CA LYS A 600 -13.46 11.28 16.13
C LYS A 600 -14.44 10.52 15.26
N LEU A 601 -13.94 9.55 14.51
CA LEU A 601 -14.78 8.58 13.82
C LEU A 601 -15.57 7.76 14.86
N VAL A 602 -16.87 7.63 14.65
CA VAL A 602 -17.75 6.79 15.48
C VAL A 602 -18.50 5.78 14.63
N LEU A 603 -18.62 4.56 15.13
CA LEU A 603 -19.45 3.49 14.58
C LEU A 603 -20.51 3.11 15.62
N ASN A 604 -21.79 3.20 15.24
CA ASN A 604 -22.93 2.92 16.12
C ASN A 604 -22.89 3.75 17.42
N GLY A 605 -22.50 5.03 17.31
CA GLY A 605 -22.39 5.97 18.44
C GLY A 605 -21.20 5.72 19.39
N LYS A 606 -20.23 4.89 18.99
CA LYS A 606 -19.02 4.61 19.78
C LYS A 606 -17.76 4.97 19.00
N PRO A 607 -16.73 5.54 19.64
CA PRO A 607 -15.47 5.83 18.98
C PRO A 607 -14.83 4.56 18.42
N VAL A 608 -14.25 4.67 17.23
CA VAL A 608 -13.56 3.58 16.55
C VAL A 608 -12.31 4.12 15.88
N PHE A 609 -11.23 3.35 15.95
CA PHE A 609 -10.01 3.65 15.22
C PHE A 609 -9.90 2.75 13.99
N SER A 610 -9.84 3.36 12.81
CA SER A 610 -9.65 2.70 11.52
C SER A 610 -8.18 2.38 11.32
N LEU A 611 -7.72 1.21 11.78
CA LEU A 611 -6.37 0.73 11.52
C LEU A 611 -6.38 -0.14 10.27
N ALA A 612 -5.87 0.42 9.17
CA ALA A 612 -5.93 -0.16 7.84
C ALA A 612 -4.55 -0.46 7.25
N THR A 613 -4.55 -1.20 6.14
CA THR A 613 -3.45 -1.20 5.17
C THR A 613 -3.98 -0.77 3.81
N LEU A 614 -3.08 -0.30 2.95
CA LEU A 614 -3.37 -0.17 1.53
C LEU A 614 -3.52 -1.55 0.90
N ASP A 615 -4.54 -1.67 0.06
CA ASP A 615 -4.77 -2.82 -0.82
C ASP A 615 -4.92 -2.30 -2.26
N GLN A 616 -3.89 -2.55 -3.08
CA GLN A 616 -3.81 -2.16 -4.48
C GLN A 616 -4.51 -3.19 -5.41
N GLY A 617 -4.72 -4.42 -4.94
CA GLY A 617 -5.47 -5.45 -5.66
C GLY A 617 -4.80 -6.04 -6.91
N PHE A 618 -3.46 -6.03 -7.03
CA PHE A 618 -2.80 -6.75 -8.13
C PHE A 618 -2.35 -8.17 -7.74
N TRP A 619 -2.25 -9.01 -8.75
CA TRP A 619 -1.86 -10.42 -8.70
C TRP A 619 -0.74 -10.69 -9.71
N PRO A 620 0.33 -11.44 -9.38
CA PRO A 620 1.45 -11.66 -10.29
C PRO A 620 1.06 -12.43 -11.56
N ASP A 621 0.05 -13.28 -11.47
CA ASP A 621 -0.44 -14.14 -12.55
C ASP A 621 -1.73 -13.60 -13.21
N GLY A 622 -2.59 -12.92 -12.45
CA GLY A 622 -3.89 -12.40 -12.91
C GLY A 622 -4.02 -10.88 -13.05
N LEU A 623 -3.00 -10.11 -12.67
CA LEU A 623 -3.00 -8.64 -12.60
C LEU A 623 -4.21 -8.11 -11.82
N TYR A 624 -5.19 -7.46 -12.46
CA TYR A 624 -6.40 -7.00 -11.79
C TYR A 624 -7.36 -8.10 -11.33
N THR A 625 -7.27 -9.31 -11.88
CA THR A 625 -8.20 -10.39 -11.61
C THR A 625 -7.58 -11.42 -10.68
N ALA A 626 -8.13 -11.53 -9.47
CA ALA A 626 -7.77 -12.62 -8.57
C ALA A 626 -8.07 -13.99 -9.21
N PRO A 627 -7.20 -15.00 -9.06
CA PRO A 627 -7.40 -16.29 -9.73
C PRO A 627 -8.65 -17.08 -9.25
N SER A 628 -9.11 -16.85 -8.02
CA SER A 628 -10.33 -17.47 -7.48
C SER A 628 -11.00 -16.61 -6.41
N ASP A 629 -12.22 -16.97 -5.99
CA ASP A 629 -12.92 -16.30 -4.89
C ASP A 629 -12.22 -16.50 -3.55
N GLU A 630 -11.57 -17.66 -3.36
CA GLU A 630 -10.74 -17.90 -2.18
C GLU A 630 -9.49 -17.01 -2.17
N ALA A 631 -8.93 -16.67 -3.33
CA ALA A 631 -7.82 -15.74 -3.43
C ALA A 631 -8.26 -14.33 -2.99
N LEU A 632 -9.43 -13.85 -3.45
CA LEU A 632 -10.02 -12.58 -2.97
C LEU A 632 -10.22 -12.59 -1.45
N ALA A 633 -10.73 -13.69 -0.91
CA ALA A 633 -10.95 -13.83 0.53
C ALA A 633 -9.63 -13.84 1.33
N PHE A 634 -8.56 -14.44 0.78
CA PHE A 634 -7.29 -14.60 1.47
C PHE A 634 -6.70 -13.27 1.92
N ASP A 635 -6.60 -12.28 1.03
CA ASP A 635 -6.01 -10.98 1.37
C ASP A 635 -6.82 -10.33 2.51
N LEU A 636 -8.15 -10.34 2.46
CA LEU A 636 -9.02 -9.81 3.52
C LEU A 636 -8.89 -10.58 4.84
N GLU A 637 -8.81 -11.91 4.80
CA GLU A 637 -8.55 -12.70 5.99
C GLU A 637 -7.18 -12.40 6.60
N ALA A 638 -6.17 -12.13 5.78
CA ALA A 638 -4.82 -11.78 6.23
C ALA A 638 -4.83 -10.50 7.06
N HIS A 639 -5.61 -9.47 6.66
CA HIS A 639 -5.82 -8.25 7.45
C HIS A 639 -6.33 -8.59 8.86
N LYS A 640 -7.40 -9.39 8.98
CA LYS A 640 -7.96 -9.81 10.28
C LYS A 640 -6.96 -10.64 11.10
N LYS A 641 -6.22 -11.55 10.45
CA LYS A 641 -5.20 -12.39 11.10
C LYS A 641 -4.08 -11.52 11.69
N LEU A 642 -3.68 -10.45 11.01
CA LEU A 642 -2.71 -9.45 11.46
C LEU A 642 -3.29 -8.39 12.42
N GLY A 643 -4.56 -8.50 12.80
CA GLY A 643 -5.18 -7.63 13.78
C GLY A 643 -5.66 -6.29 13.26
N PHE A 644 -5.66 -6.06 11.94
CA PHE A 644 -6.31 -4.90 11.33
C PHE A 644 -7.83 -5.05 11.39
N ASN A 645 -8.53 -3.91 11.49
CA ASN A 645 -9.99 -3.86 11.44
C ASN A 645 -10.51 -3.10 10.21
N ALA A 646 -9.61 -2.54 9.39
CA ALA A 646 -9.96 -1.77 8.22
C ALA A 646 -9.05 -2.10 7.01
N VAL A 647 -9.50 -1.72 5.82
CA VAL A 647 -8.78 -1.82 4.54
C VAL A 647 -9.06 -0.55 3.73
N ARG A 648 -8.04 -0.01 3.07
CA ARG A 648 -8.23 1.04 2.06
C ARG A 648 -7.99 0.44 0.68
N LYS A 649 -9.06 0.31 -0.11
CA LYS A 649 -8.97 -0.14 -1.51
C LYS A 649 -8.51 1.05 -2.34
N HIS A 650 -7.23 1.00 -2.72
CA HIS A 650 -6.52 2.15 -3.26
C HIS A 650 -6.72 2.27 -4.76
N ILE A 651 -7.33 3.38 -5.20
CA ILE A 651 -7.56 3.81 -6.59
C ILE A 651 -7.91 2.69 -7.60
N LYS A 652 -8.65 1.68 -7.13
CA LYS A 652 -9.18 0.51 -7.86
C LYS A 652 -10.56 0.19 -7.30
N VAL A 653 -11.45 -0.45 -8.06
CA VAL A 653 -12.72 -0.99 -7.55
C VAL A 653 -12.77 -2.50 -7.78
N GLU A 654 -12.87 -3.29 -6.72
CA GLU A 654 -12.95 -4.75 -6.82
C GLU A 654 -14.34 -5.24 -7.26
N SER A 655 -14.43 -6.53 -7.60
CA SER A 655 -15.75 -7.16 -7.83
C SER A 655 -16.63 -7.10 -6.57
N PRO A 656 -17.97 -7.10 -6.68
CA PRO A 656 -18.88 -7.13 -5.53
C PRO A 656 -18.64 -8.28 -4.54
N ARG A 657 -17.97 -9.35 -4.98
CA ARG A 657 -17.59 -10.48 -4.11
C ARG A 657 -16.53 -10.11 -3.08
N TRP A 658 -15.58 -9.22 -3.41
CA TRP A 658 -14.59 -8.72 -2.46
C TRP A 658 -15.27 -7.96 -1.30
N PHE A 659 -16.21 -7.08 -1.61
CA PHE A 659 -16.99 -6.36 -0.61
C PHE A 659 -17.84 -7.31 0.25
N TYR A 660 -18.42 -8.35 -0.35
CA TYR A 660 -19.13 -9.38 0.41
C TYR A 660 -18.25 -10.11 1.41
N HIS A 661 -16.99 -10.41 1.07
CA HIS A 661 -16.04 -10.98 2.02
C HIS A 661 -15.71 -9.99 3.14
N ALA A 662 -15.49 -8.70 2.83
CA ALA A 662 -15.26 -7.67 3.84
C ALA A 662 -16.47 -7.51 4.79
N ASP A 663 -17.68 -7.54 4.24
CA ASP A 663 -18.94 -7.48 5.00
C ASP A 663 -19.08 -8.65 5.97
N ARG A 664 -18.75 -9.87 5.54
CA ARG A 664 -18.81 -11.07 6.39
C ARG A 664 -17.70 -11.15 7.42
N LEU A 665 -16.50 -10.66 7.10
CA LEU A 665 -15.34 -10.71 7.98
C LEU A 665 -15.35 -9.62 9.06
N GLY A 666 -16.11 -8.55 8.85
CA GLY A 666 -16.09 -7.38 9.72
C GLY A 666 -14.80 -6.59 9.53
N LEU A 667 -14.63 -6.06 8.31
CA LEU A 667 -13.60 -5.07 7.98
C LEU A 667 -14.27 -3.77 7.57
N LEU A 668 -13.79 -2.65 8.09
CA LEU A 668 -14.16 -1.32 7.61
C LEU A 668 -13.44 -1.07 6.27
N VAL A 669 -14.11 -0.51 5.29
CA VAL A 669 -13.55 -0.26 3.96
C VAL A 669 -13.60 1.24 3.65
N TRP A 670 -12.43 1.77 3.30
CA TRP A 670 -12.31 3.02 2.55
C TRP A 670 -12.20 2.67 1.06
N GLN A 671 -13.11 3.24 0.25
CA GLN A 671 -13.10 3.05 -1.19
C GLN A 671 -12.69 4.36 -1.86
N ASP A 672 -11.55 4.32 -2.55
CA ASP A 672 -11.04 5.44 -3.33
C ASP A 672 -11.77 5.54 -4.68
N PHE A 673 -11.92 6.75 -5.19
CA PHE A 673 -12.15 6.95 -6.61
C PHE A 673 -10.89 6.52 -7.37
N VAL A 674 -11.06 6.09 -8.62
CA VAL A 674 -9.93 5.70 -9.47
C VAL A 674 -9.28 6.97 -10.03
N SER A 675 -8.03 7.23 -9.64
CA SER A 675 -7.24 8.35 -10.17
C SER A 675 -6.83 8.16 -11.64
N GLY A 676 -6.42 9.24 -12.28
CA GLY A 676 -5.86 9.24 -13.64
C GLY A 676 -5.12 10.53 -13.95
N ASN A 677 -4.45 10.59 -15.11
CA ASN A 677 -3.82 11.82 -15.59
C ASN A 677 -4.86 12.71 -16.28
N ILE A 678 -5.47 13.63 -15.52
CA ILE A 678 -6.58 14.48 -16.00
C ILE A 678 -6.02 15.81 -16.52
N THR A 679 -6.22 16.06 -17.81
CA THR A 679 -5.67 17.22 -18.53
C THR A 679 -6.73 18.16 -19.09
N ASP A 680 -7.98 17.72 -19.20
CA ASP A 680 -9.11 18.53 -19.70
C ASP A 680 -10.46 18.16 -19.07
N GLU A 681 -11.52 18.89 -19.45
CA GLU A 681 -12.89 18.71 -18.95
C GLU A 681 -13.48 17.32 -19.23
N SER A 682 -13.04 16.64 -20.30
CA SER A 682 -13.55 15.30 -20.62
C SER A 682 -13.05 14.28 -19.60
N GLY A 683 -11.78 14.40 -19.17
CA GLY A 683 -11.21 13.59 -18.11
C GLY A 683 -11.82 13.89 -16.74
N GLN A 684 -12.07 15.16 -16.45
CA GLN A 684 -12.78 15.59 -15.22
C GLN A 684 -14.17 14.96 -15.15
N LYS A 685 -14.91 15.02 -16.26
CA LYS A 685 -16.25 14.42 -16.35
C LYS A 685 -16.19 12.91 -16.18
N ALA A 686 -15.27 12.23 -16.87
CA ALA A 686 -15.11 10.78 -16.77
C ALA A 686 -14.80 10.33 -15.34
N PHE A 687 -13.88 11.02 -14.66
CA PHE A 687 -13.54 10.76 -13.26
C PHE A 687 -14.75 10.91 -12.32
N VAL A 688 -15.48 12.02 -12.42
CA VAL A 688 -16.65 12.27 -11.56
C VAL A 688 -17.78 11.29 -11.87
N ASP A 689 -18.12 11.07 -13.13
CA ASP A 689 -19.22 10.17 -13.52
C ASP A 689 -18.94 8.72 -13.05
N GLN A 690 -17.73 8.20 -13.30
CA GLN A 690 -17.36 6.83 -12.93
C GLN A 690 -17.25 6.64 -11.41
N GLY A 691 -16.72 7.64 -10.70
CA GLY A 691 -16.68 7.64 -9.24
C GLY A 691 -18.07 7.69 -8.61
N MET A 692 -19.00 8.49 -9.16
CA MET A 692 -20.39 8.52 -8.69
C MET A 692 -21.16 7.23 -9.02
N GLU A 693 -20.85 6.58 -10.15
CA GLU A 693 -21.38 5.27 -10.47
C GLU A 693 -20.84 4.19 -9.53
N MET A 694 -19.56 4.25 -9.15
CA MET A 694 -18.98 3.39 -8.11
C MET A 694 -19.69 3.57 -6.77
N VAL A 695 -19.91 4.82 -6.32
CA VAL A 695 -20.67 5.12 -5.09
C VAL A 695 -22.06 4.48 -5.16
N ARG A 696 -22.74 4.59 -6.31
CA ARG A 696 -24.06 3.97 -6.51
C ARG A 696 -24.01 2.44 -6.44
N GLN A 697 -23.06 1.80 -7.11
CA GLN A 697 -22.95 0.32 -7.17
C GLN A 697 -22.57 -0.30 -5.82
N HIS A 698 -21.81 0.41 -4.99
CA HIS A 698 -21.34 -0.09 -3.69
C HIS A 698 -22.05 0.52 -2.47
N HIS A 699 -23.09 1.34 -2.69
CA HIS A 699 -23.92 1.99 -1.66
C HIS A 699 -24.49 1.02 -0.62
N ASN A 700 -24.69 -0.24 -0.96
CA ASN A 700 -25.33 -1.18 -0.04
C ASN A 700 -24.34 -1.92 0.86
N SER A 701 -23.04 -1.89 0.58
CA SER A 701 -22.03 -2.64 1.32
C SER A 701 -21.90 -2.09 2.76
N PRO A 702 -22.21 -2.88 3.81
CA PRO A 702 -22.06 -2.45 5.20
C PRO A 702 -20.61 -2.08 5.57
N SER A 703 -19.62 -2.81 5.02
CA SER A 703 -18.20 -2.58 5.26
C SER A 703 -17.72 -1.22 4.77
N VAL A 704 -18.26 -0.69 3.67
CA VAL A 704 -17.86 0.62 3.14
C VAL A 704 -18.34 1.71 4.10
N ILE A 705 -17.37 2.30 4.80
CA ILE A 705 -17.58 3.37 5.79
C ILE A 705 -17.39 4.76 5.19
N GLY A 706 -16.58 4.87 4.13
CA GLY A 706 -16.26 6.16 3.56
C GLY A 706 -15.72 6.11 2.15
N TRP A 707 -15.84 7.26 1.49
CA TRP A 707 -15.38 7.50 0.12
C TRP A 707 -14.19 8.45 0.13
N ILE A 708 -13.11 8.08 -0.55
CA ILE A 708 -11.94 8.95 -0.77
C ILE A 708 -12.03 9.48 -2.20
N VAL A 709 -12.07 10.80 -2.37
CA VAL A 709 -12.21 11.40 -3.70
C VAL A 709 -10.85 11.52 -4.41
N PHE A 710 -9.87 12.17 -3.80
CA PHE A 710 -8.53 12.31 -4.39
C PHE A 710 -7.45 11.70 -3.51
N ASN A 711 -6.36 11.27 -4.14
CA ASN A 711 -5.16 10.77 -3.48
C ASN A 711 -3.94 11.59 -3.94
N GLU A 712 -3.19 12.21 -3.03
CA GLU A 712 -1.90 12.87 -3.28
C GLU A 712 -1.88 13.92 -4.42
N GLY A 713 -3.06 14.43 -4.79
CA GLY A 713 -3.25 15.33 -5.93
C GLY A 713 -3.21 14.67 -7.31
N TRP A 714 -3.29 13.33 -7.38
CA TRP A 714 -3.29 12.58 -8.64
C TRP A 714 -4.59 12.81 -9.40
N GLY A 715 -4.47 13.47 -10.55
CA GLY A 715 -5.61 13.93 -11.33
C GLY A 715 -6.35 15.10 -10.68
N GLU A 716 -5.82 15.74 -9.64
CA GLU A 716 -6.46 16.89 -9.00
C GLU A 716 -6.18 18.18 -9.80
N TRP A 717 -7.23 18.80 -10.34
CA TRP A 717 -7.10 20.03 -11.15
C TRP A 717 -7.34 21.32 -10.35
N ASN A 718 -8.17 21.29 -9.31
CA ASN A 718 -8.57 22.50 -8.60
C ASN A 718 -9.05 22.18 -7.16
N ARG A 719 -8.49 22.87 -6.16
CA ARG A 719 -8.82 22.71 -4.72
C ARG A 719 -10.30 22.98 -4.39
N GLU A 720 -10.91 23.98 -5.00
CA GLU A 720 -12.33 24.30 -4.80
C GLU A 720 -13.22 23.20 -5.39
N GLU A 721 -12.88 22.70 -6.57
CA GLU A 721 -13.59 21.56 -7.18
C GLU A 721 -13.43 20.28 -6.35
N SER A 722 -12.25 20.02 -5.76
CA SER A 722 -12.07 18.91 -4.81
C SER A 722 -13.11 18.97 -3.68
N GLY A 723 -13.34 20.17 -3.12
CA GLY A 723 -14.37 20.40 -2.12
C GLY A 723 -15.79 20.21 -2.64
N ARG A 724 -16.11 20.75 -3.83
CA ARG A 724 -17.44 20.64 -4.46
C ARG A 724 -17.80 19.19 -4.80
N ILE A 725 -16.83 18.40 -5.27
CA ILE A 725 -17.02 16.98 -5.56
C ILE A 725 -17.27 16.21 -4.26
N ALA A 726 -16.48 16.47 -3.21
CA ALA A 726 -16.69 15.84 -1.90
C ALA A 726 -18.09 16.13 -1.33
N GLU A 727 -18.58 17.37 -1.45
CA GLU A 727 -19.95 17.72 -1.05
C GLU A 727 -21.01 16.99 -1.91
N SER A 728 -20.74 16.81 -3.20
CA SER A 728 -21.63 16.08 -4.12
C SER A 728 -21.69 14.59 -3.78
N VAL A 729 -20.56 13.98 -3.41
CA VAL A 729 -20.48 12.60 -2.92
C VAL A 729 -21.26 12.46 -1.61
N LYS A 730 -21.04 13.37 -0.64
CA LYS A 730 -21.76 13.36 0.64
C LYS A 730 -23.27 13.56 0.46
N ALA A 731 -23.69 14.36 -0.52
CA ALA A 731 -25.11 14.55 -0.84
C ALA A 731 -25.74 13.31 -1.50
N ALA A 732 -24.98 12.58 -2.33
CA ALA A 732 -25.44 11.35 -2.95
C ALA A 732 -25.52 10.18 -1.97
N ASP A 733 -24.58 10.10 -1.03
CA ASP A 733 -24.59 9.11 0.04
C ASP A 733 -24.30 9.74 1.42
N PRO A 734 -25.33 10.28 2.08
CA PRO A 734 -25.17 10.90 3.40
C PRO A 734 -24.80 9.90 4.50
N SER A 735 -24.97 8.59 4.25
CA SER A 735 -24.78 7.52 5.24
C SER A 735 -23.34 7.06 5.41
N ARG A 736 -22.39 7.64 4.67
CA ARG A 736 -20.95 7.44 4.82
C ARG A 736 -20.20 8.74 5.11
N VAL A 737 -19.01 8.61 5.68
CA VAL A 737 -18.07 9.74 5.79
C VAL A 737 -17.34 9.97 4.46
N VAL A 738 -16.94 11.20 4.18
CA VAL A 738 -16.20 11.55 2.96
C VAL A 738 -14.83 12.11 3.32
N ASN A 739 -13.78 11.54 2.73
CA ASN A 739 -12.46 12.13 2.71
C ASN A 739 -12.27 12.81 1.34
N ALA A 740 -12.23 14.14 1.33
CA ALA A 740 -12.09 14.90 0.09
C ALA A 740 -10.73 14.65 -0.58
N HIS A 741 -9.69 14.40 0.22
CA HIS A 741 -8.32 14.29 -0.27
C HIS A 741 -7.44 13.56 0.75
N SER A 742 -7.04 12.34 0.43
CA SER A 742 -6.03 11.59 1.17
C SER A 742 -4.64 12.08 0.78
N GLY A 743 -3.79 12.40 1.77
CA GLY A 743 -2.44 12.93 1.50
C GLY A 743 -2.43 14.40 1.09
N VAL A 744 -3.21 15.23 1.78
CA VAL A 744 -3.39 16.65 1.42
C VAL A 744 -2.13 17.51 1.61
N ASN A 745 -1.19 17.02 2.40
CA ASN A 745 0.05 17.69 2.78
C ASN A 745 1.21 17.49 1.78
N CYS A 746 1.12 16.57 0.81
CA CYS A 746 2.27 16.17 0.01
C CYS A 746 2.06 16.25 -1.51
N CYS A 747 3.17 15.94 -2.20
CA CYS A 747 3.14 15.42 -3.55
C CYS A 747 2.55 16.43 -4.55
N ASN A 748 1.50 16.05 -5.28
CA ASN A 748 0.88 16.91 -6.30
C ASN A 748 -0.37 17.65 -5.80
N SER A 749 -0.68 17.53 -4.50
CA SER A 749 -1.86 18.10 -3.85
C SER A 749 -2.03 19.60 -4.14
N LYS A 750 -3.28 20.03 -4.35
CA LYS A 750 -3.65 21.46 -4.43
C LYS A 750 -3.99 22.07 -3.06
N GLY A 751 -3.82 21.30 -1.99
CA GLY A 751 -4.02 21.71 -0.61
C GLY A 751 -5.46 21.54 -0.12
N ASP A 752 -5.66 21.69 1.19
CA ASP A 752 -6.89 21.31 1.86
C ASP A 752 -8.10 22.18 1.52
N SER A 753 -9.11 21.63 0.84
CA SER A 753 -10.36 22.34 0.53
C SER A 753 -11.16 22.77 1.78
N GLY A 754 -10.88 22.19 2.95
CA GLY A 754 -11.64 22.39 4.19
C GLY A 754 -13.01 21.70 4.18
N LYS A 755 -13.25 20.81 3.21
CA LYS A 755 -14.50 20.04 3.04
C LYS A 755 -14.29 18.56 3.34
N GLY A 756 -15.38 17.82 3.40
CA GLY A 756 -15.40 16.43 3.85
C GLY A 756 -15.45 16.31 5.39
N ASP A 757 -15.42 15.07 5.85
CA ASP A 757 -15.51 14.68 7.25
C ASP A 757 -14.12 14.34 7.84
N ILE A 758 -13.12 14.11 6.98
CA ILE A 758 -11.76 13.68 7.33
C ILE A 758 -10.73 14.71 6.87
N ILE A 759 -9.73 14.98 7.72
CA ILE A 759 -8.46 15.62 7.35
C ILE A 759 -7.36 14.55 7.35
N ASP A 760 -6.71 14.38 6.22
CA ASP A 760 -5.84 13.22 5.96
C ASP A 760 -4.49 13.65 5.40
N HIS A 761 -3.42 13.21 6.07
CA HIS A 761 -2.04 13.43 5.65
C HIS A 761 -1.36 12.09 5.34
N HIS A 762 -0.36 12.10 4.47
CA HIS A 762 0.57 10.98 4.28
C HIS A 762 1.91 11.33 4.93
N ASP A 763 2.43 10.44 5.77
CA ASP A 763 3.65 10.70 6.54
C ASP A 763 4.53 9.46 6.73
N TYR A 764 5.23 9.10 5.67
CA TYR A 764 6.18 7.98 5.65
C TYR A 764 7.37 8.14 6.62
N ASN A 765 7.68 9.36 7.06
CA ASN A 765 8.80 9.64 7.97
C ASN A 765 8.36 9.90 9.42
N ASN A 766 7.05 9.91 9.69
CA ASN A 766 6.45 10.29 10.98
C ASN A 766 6.91 11.67 11.49
N THR A 767 6.99 12.65 10.60
CA THR A 767 7.43 14.03 10.88
C THR A 767 6.29 15.06 10.89
N ASP A 768 5.17 14.77 10.22
CA ASP A 768 4.00 15.62 10.14
C ASP A 768 2.67 14.83 10.18
N PRO A 769 2.36 14.08 11.27
CA PRO A 769 1.08 13.40 11.36
C PRO A 769 -0.11 14.37 11.35
N ALA A 770 -1.21 13.97 10.71
CA ALA A 770 -2.44 14.77 10.66
C ALA A 770 -2.95 15.20 12.05
N PHE A 771 -3.68 16.31 12.10
CA PHE A 771 -4.26 16.84 13.32
C PHE A 771 -5.72 17.29 13.12
N PRO A 772 -6.64 17.01 14.07
CA PRO A 772 -8.03 17.44 13.93
C PRO A 772 -8.17 18.96 13.91
N ASP A 773 -8.89 19.50 12.93
CA ASP A 773 -9.09 20.96 12.77
C ASP A 773 -10.27 21.53 13.60
N GLY A 774 -10.82 20.71 14.50
CA GLY A 774 -11.99 21.03 15.31
C GLY A 774 -13.35 20.71 14.65
N LYS A 775 -13.37 20.33 13.37
CA LYS A 775 -14.56 19.89 12.63
C LYS A 775 -14.44 18.48 12.09
N ARG A 776 -13.28 18.12 11.53
CA ARG A 776 -13.02 16.84 10.86
C ARG A 776 -12.18 15.92 11.73
N ALA A 777 -12.42 14.62 11.60
CA ALA A 777 -11.57 13.61 12.22
C ALA A 777 -10.23 13.53 11.46
N ALA A 778 -9.12 13.32 12.18
CA ALA A 778 -7.79 13.25 11.56
C ALA A 778 -7.33 11.82 11.32
N MET A 779 -6.68 11.58 10.19
CA MET A 779 -6.10 10.29 9.81
C MET A 779 -4.73 10.45 9.17
N ASP A 780 -3.86 9.46 9.39
CA ASP A 780 -2.65 9.28 8.61
C ASP A 780 -2.94 8.29 7.46
N GLY A 781 -3.26 8.83 6.30
CA GLY A 781 -3.81 8.09 5.17
C GLY A 781 -2.82 7.17 4.47
N GLU A 782 -1.51 7.35 4.70
CA GLU A 782 -0.42 6.45 4.28
C GLU A 782 0.84 6.65 5.13
N HIS A 783 1.34 5.56 5.70
CA HIS A 783 2.61 5.54 6.44
C HIS A 783 3.37 4.23 6.27
N GLY A 784 4.62 4.20 6.77
CA GLY A 784 5.45 3.00 6.75
C GLY A 784 6.26 2.88 5.47
N GLY A 785 5.94 1.91 4.60
CA GLY A 785 6.70 1.68 3.37
C GLY A 785 8.03 0.93 3.60
N PHE A 786 8.10 0.05 4.59
CA PHE A 786 9.33 -0.64 4.98
C PHE A 786 9.67 -1.79 4.01
N THR A 787 10.77 -1.65 3.27
CA THR A 787 11.14 -2.55 2.17
C THR A 787 11.96 -3.75 2.65
N LEU A 788 11.46 -4.96 2.44
CA LEU A 788 12.21 -6.21 2.65
C LEU A 788 12.28 -7.01 1.34
N ARG A 789 13.50 -7.34 0.90
CA ARG A 789 13.73 -8.24 -0.23
C ARG A 789 13.52 -9.68 0.20
N THR A 790 12.79 -10.46 -0.61
CA THR A 790 12.48 -11.87 -0.34
C THR A 790 12.85 -12.71 -1.56
N PRO A 791 14.11 -13.21 -1.64
CA PRO A 791 14.58 -13.99 -2.79
C PRO A 791 13.61 -15.12 -3.16
N GLY A 792 13.43 -15.38 -4.47
CA GLY A 792 12.46 -16.35 -4.98
C GLY A 792 11.02 -15.82 -5.15
N HIS A 793 10.63 -14.80 -4.38
CA HIS A 793 9.24 -14.32 -4.31
C HIS A 793 9.04 -12.89 -4.83
N MET A 794 10.00 -12.38 -5.60
CA MET A 794 10.02 -11.01 -6.12
C MET A 794 9.75 -10.99 -7.61
N TRP A 795 9.05 -9.98 -8.10
CA TRP A 795 8.83 -9.81 -9.53
C TRP A 795 10.16 -9.55 -10.26
N PRO A 796 10.36 -10.06 -11.49
CA PRO A 796 11.56 -9.79 -12.28
C PRO A 796 11.79 -8.27 -12.44
N GLY A 797 13.04 -7.84 -12.36
CA GLY A 797 13.43 -6.43 -12.40
C GLY A 797 14.05 -5.92 -11.10
N THR A 798 14.71 -4.77 -11.20
CA THR A 798 15.43 -4.17 -10.07
C THR A 798 14.45 -3.72 -8.98
N PRO A 799 14.66 -4.10 -7.71
CA PRO A 799 13.83 -3.65 -6.60
C PRO A 799 13.80 -2.13 -6.46
N THR A 800 12.62 -1.56 -6.25
CA THR A 800 12.48 -0.15 -5.89
C THR A 800 12.56 0.00 -4.37
N VAL A 801 13.65 0.59 -3.87
CA VAL A 801 13.73 0.99 -2.45
C VAL A 801 13.26 2.43 -2.34
N ILE A 802 11.97 2.62 -2.05
CA ILE A 802 11.35 3.95 -2.09
C ILE A 802 11.53 4.70 -0.77
N TYR A 803 11.33 4.03 0.36
CA TYR A 803 11.26 4.69 1.67
C TYR A 803 12.37 4.21 2.61
N SER A 804 12.33 2.95 3.05
CA SER A 804 13.28 2.50 4.06
C SER A 804 13.48 0.98 4.12
N GLY A 805 14.66 0.52 3.70
CA GLY A 805 15.03 -0.90 3.67
C GLY A 805 15.24 -1.52 5.07
N VAL A 806 15.02 -2.83 5.16
CA VAL A 806 15.34 -3.67 6.32
C VAL A 806 16.03 -4.97 5.89
N SER A 807 16.83 -5.56 6.77
CA SER A 807 17.69 -6.70 6.45
C SER A 807 16.96 -8.04 6.37
N ASP A 808 15.93 -8.21 7.20
CA ASP A 808 15.27 -9.49 7.43
C ASP A 808 13.87 -9.30 8.04
N LYS A 809 13.15 -10.43 8.21
CA LYS A 809 11.80 -10.50 8.79
C LYS A 809 11.71 -9.97 10.22
N GLU A 810 12.73 -10.19 11.05
CA GLU A 810 12.74 -9.70 12.43
C GLU A 810 12.92 -8.18 12.45
N ALA A 811 13.81 -7.64 11.61
CA ALA A 811 13.99 -6.20 11.44
C ALA A 811 12.71 -5.53 10.92
N LEU A 812 12.01 -6.14 9.95
CA LEU A 812 10.71 -5.63 9.47
C LEU A 812 9.67 -5.61 10.60
N THR A 813 9.55 -6.72 11.33
CA THR A 813 8.61 -6.87 12.44
C THR A 813 8.86 -5.83 13.52
N ARG A 814 10.12 -5.69 13.98
CA ARG A 814 10.50 -4.71 15.00
C ARG A 814 10.17 -3.29 14.54
N LYS A 815 10.55 -2.94 13.31
CA LYS A 815 10.31 -1.59 12.78
C LYS A 815 8.83 -1.26 12.66
N TYR A 816 8.00 -2.20 12.21
CA TYR A 816 6.55 -2.04 12.22
C TYR A 816 6.01 -1.81 13.64
N VAL A 817 6.37 -2.67 14.60
CA VAL A 817 5.88 -2.58 15.98
C VAL A 817 6.30 -1.26 16.63
N GLU A 818 7.57 -0.87 16.53
CA GLU A 818 8.09 0.37 17.09
C GLU A 818 7.42 1.60 16.46
N ASN A 819 7.21 1.59 15.14
CA ASN A 819 6.49 2.65 14.44
C ASN A 819 5.05 2.78 14.96
N THR A 820 4.33 1.65 15.00
CA THR A 820 2.93 1.60 15.42
C THR A 820 2.76 2.05 16.87
N GLU A 821 3.61 1.56 17.77
CA GLU A 821 3.58 1.90 19.19
C GLU A 821 3.90 3.37 19.43
N LYS A 822 4.96 3.90 18.81
CA LYS A 822 5.44 5.26 19.04
C LYS A 822 4.49 6.34 18.53
N TYR A 823 3.85 6.12 17.38
CA TYR A 823 3.13 7.19 16.68
C TYR A 823 1.61 7.07 16.72
N TYR A 824 1.07 5.86 16.91
CA TYR A 824 -0.38 5.62 16.76
C TYR A 824 -1.07 5.11 18.01
N LEU A 825 -0.38 4.42 18.93
CA LEU A 825 -1.03 3.84 20.11
C LEU A 825 -1.72 4.90 20.99
N ASP A 826 -0.96 5.85 21.51
CA ASP A 826 -1.53 6.91 22.37
C ASP A 826 -2.46 7.83 21.57
N GLN A 827 -2.14 8.04 20.29
CA GLN A 827 -2.88 8.94 19.42
C GLN A 827 -4.23 8.38 18.99
N ALA A 828 -4.38 7.06 18.95
CA ALA A 828 -5.67 6.42 18.76
C ALA A 828 -6.64 6.77 19.89
N GLY A 829 -6.17 6.74 21.15
CA GLY A 829 -6.96 7.17 22.32
C GLY A 829 -7.16 8.70 22.41
N ALA A 830 -6.29 9.48 21.77
CA ALA A 830 -6.34 10.93 21.74
C ALA A 830 -6.89 11.47 20.40
N GLU A 831 -6.04 11.97 19.52
CA GLU A 831 -6.41 12.88 18.41
C GLU A 831 -6.74 12.16 17.10
N LEU A 832 -6.11 11.02 16.79
CA LEU A 832 -6.22 10.35 15.49
C LEU A 832 -7.38 9.35 15.46
N SER A 833 -8.08 9.26 14.33
CA SER A 833 -9.18 8.31 14.12
C SER A 833 -8.82 7.13 13.21
N GLY A 834 -7.63 7.13 12.63
CA GLY A 834 -7.17 6.01 11.82
C GLY A 834 -5.77 6.21 11.28
N SER A 835 -5.21 5.13 10.77
CA SER A 835 -3.97 5.13 10.01
C SER A 835 -3.99 4.03 8.95
N VAL A 836 -3.23 4.21 7.87
CA VAL A 836 -3.12 3.22 6.79
C VAL A 836 -1.66 2.89 6.54
N TYR A 837 -1.27 1.64 6.78
CA TYR A 837 0.08 1.17 6.48
C TYR A 837 0.21 0.76 5.00
N THR A 838 1.25 1.23 4.33
CA THR A 838 1.62 0.81 2.97
C THR A 838 2.55 -0.41 3.07
N GLN A 839 2.10 -1.65 2.82
CA GLN A 839 0.80 -2.18 2.34
C GLN A 839 0.63 -3.68 2.69
N ILE A 840 -0.46 -4.36 2.29
CA ILE A 840 -0.69 -5.78 2.65
C ILE A 840 0.22 -6.77 1.91
N THR A 841 0.47 -6.57 0.62
CA THR A 841 1.28 -7.45 -0.24
C THR A 841 2.29 -6.65 -1.03
N ASP A 842 3.45 -7.23 -1.32
CA ASP A 842 4.37 -6.65 -2.31
C ASP A 842 3.68 -6.56 -3.67
N LEU A 843 4.13 -5.63 -4.52
CA LEU A 843 3.56 -5.39 -5.85
C LEU A 843 4.68 -5.14 -6.83
N GLU A 844 4.86 -6.06 -7.77
CA GLU A 844 5.97 -6.04 -8.71
C GLU A 844 7.31 -5.76 -8.00
N ASN A 845 7.94 -4.61 -8.26
CA ASN A 845 9.22 -4.22 -7.66
C ASN A 845 9.08 -3.33 -6.41
N GLU A 846 7.85 -3.05 -5.94
CA GLU A 846 7.57 -2.37 -4.67
C GLU A 846 7.41 -3.40 -3.54
N LEU A 847 8.41 -3.47 -2.64
CA LEU A 847 8.57 -4.59 -1.69
C LEU A 847 8.26 -4.24 -0.23
N ASN A 848 7.30 -3.35 0.00
CA ASN A 848 6.88 -2.87 1.32
C ASN A 848 5.64 -3.59 1.90
N GLY A 849 5.21 -4.68 1.26
CA GLY A 849 4.11 -5.53 1.71
C GLY A 849 4.43 -6.38 2.94
N LEU A 850 3.39 -6.75 3.68
CA LEU A 850 3.46 -7.71 4.80
C LEU A 850 3.47 -9.18 4.32
N TYR A 851 3.02 -9.42 3.09
CA TYR A 851 3.17 -10.66 2.34
C TYR A 851 3.96 -10.43 1.06
N THR A 852 4.59 -11.48 0.54
CA THR A 852 5.15 -11.47 -0.81
C THR A 852 4.07 -11.33 -1.89
N TYR A 853 4.45 -10.93 -3.10
CA TYR A 853 3.48 -10.64 -4.17
C TYR A 853 2.70 -11.90 -4.60
N ASP A 854 3.31 -13.07 -4.50
CA ASP A 854 2.68 -14.37 -4.75
C ASP A 854 1.86 -14.92 -3.56
N ARG A 855 1.81 -14.19 -2.44
CA ARG A 855 1.15 -14.57 -1.18
C ARG A 855 1.67 -15.87 -0.55
N ARG A 856 2.83 -16.38 -0.97
CA ARG A 856 3.40 -17.64 -0.43
C ARG A 856 4.10 -17.43 0.91
N GLU A 857 4.65 -16.25 1.15
CA GLU A 857 5.43 -15.96 2.36
C GLU A 857 4.91 -14.74 3.11
N ILE A 858 4.80 -14.88 4.44
CA ILE A 858 4.53 -13.76 5.35
C ILE A 858 5.84 -13.16 5.82
N LYS A 859 6.01 -11.85 5.60
CA LYS A 859 7.26 -11.12 5.81
C LYS A 859 7.46 -10.61 7.23
N VAL A 860 6.46 -10.78 8.10
CA VAL A 860 6.45 -10.34 9.51
C VAL A 860 6.08 -11.46 10.46
N ASP A 861 6.37 -11.31 11.76
CA ASP A 861 5.76 -12.12 12.81
C ASP A 861 4.29 -11.70 13.01
N PRO A 862 3.31 -12.54 12.64
CA PRO A 862 1.90 -12.19 12.72
C PRO A 862 1.40 -12.02 14.16
N VAL A 863 2.02 -12.67 15.14
CA VAL A 863 1.59 -12.58 16.55
C VAL A 863 1.91 -11.20 17.11
N ARG A 864 3.15 -10.73 16.91
CA ARG A 864 3.62 -9.43 17.39
C ARG A 864 2.88 -8.27 16.72
N VAL A 865 2.70 -8.35 15.40
CA VAL A 865 1.94 -7.36 14.62
C VAL A 865 0.49 -7.30 15.10
N ARG A 866 -0.16 -8.45 15.27
CA ARG A 866 -1.54 -8.52 15.77
C ARG A 866 -1.70 -7.96 17.17
N GLU A 867 -0.73 -8.20 18.05
CA GLU A 867 -0.76 -7.70 19.43
C GLU A 867 -0.74 -6.17 19.47
N ILE A 868 0.21 -5.52 18.78
CA ILE A 868 0.28 -4.06 18.76
C ILE A 868 -0.96 -3.45 18.09
N ASN A 869 -1.43 -4.04 16.99
CA ASN A 869 -2.62 -3.54 16.28
C ASN A 869 -3.87 -3.56 17.15
N ARG A 870 -4.05 -4.63 17.94
CA ARG A 870 -5.17 -4.72 18.89
C ARG A 870 -5.07 -3.71 20.02
N ARG A 871 -3.85 -3.40 20.51
CA ARG A 871 -3.64 -2.35 21.51
C ARG A 871 -4.07 -0.99 20.96
N VAL A 872 -3.69 -0.66 19.72
CA VAL A 872 -4.09 0.59 19.05
C VAL A 872 -5.61 0.67 18.88
N ILE A 873 -6.24 -0.39 18.35
CA ILE A 873 -7.70 -0.42 18.16
C ILE A 873 -8.44 -0.29 19.49
N ALA A 874 -7.97 -0.97 20.54
CA ALA A 874 -8.54 -0.87 21.88
C ALA A 874 -8.39 0.53 22.47
N ALA A 875 -7.22 1.17 22.30
CA ALA A 875 -7.00 2.55 22.73
C ALA A 875 -7.97 3.51 22.02
N GLY A 876 -8.19 3.33 20.72
CA GLY A 876 -9.16 4.10 19.96
C GLY A 876 -10.62 3.89 20.37
N ALA A 877 -10.99 2.65 20.68
CA ALA A 877 -12.32 2.33 21.20
C ALA A 877 -12.57 2.91 22.59
N ALA A 878 -11.50 3.14 23.37
CA ALA A 878 -11.52 3.81 24.66
C ALA A 878 -11.28 5.33 24.55
N ALA A 879 -11.24 5.91 23.34
CA ALA A 879 -11.02 7.34 23.18
C ALA A 879 -12.08 8.14 23.95
N GLY A 880 -11.64 9.20 24.62
CA GLY A 880 -12.49 10.00 25.51
C GLY A 880 -12.71 9.42 26.90
N GLU A 881 -12.39 8.14 27.14
CA GLU A 881 -12.21 7.58 28.48
C GLU A 881 -10.84 8.00 29.01
N ARG A 882 -10.65 9.30 29.25
CA ARG A 882 -9.49 9.73 30.04
C ARG A 882 -9.72 9.19 31.45
N GLY A 883 -8.73 8.49 32.01
CA GLY A 883 -8.72 8.26 33.45
C GLY A 883 -9.01 9.59 34.13
N GLU A 884 -9.91 9.60 35.12
CA GLU A 884 -10.29 10.83 35.81
C GLU A 884 -9.00 11.53 36.24
N LEU A 885 -8.65 12.63 35.56
CA LEU A 885 -7.60 13.51 36.04
C LEU A 885 -8.13 13.97 37.38
N LYS A 886 -7.57 13.44 38.47
CA LYS A 886 -7.75 14.02 39.80
C LYS A 886 -6.95 15.29 39.74
N GLY A 887 -7.48 16.31 39.07
CA GLY A 887 -6.62 17.32 38.47
C GLY A 887 -5.89 18.12 39.53
N GLY A 888 -4.72 18.62 39.15
CA GLY A 888 -3.84 19.36 40.03
C GLY A 888 -2.52 18.66 40.33
N GLY A 889 -1.66 19.33 41.09
CA GLY A 889 -0.30 18.91 41.36
C GLY A 889 0.38 19.89 42.30
N HIS A 890 1.38 19.43 43.02
CA HIS A 890 2.19 20.28 43.89
C HIS A 890 3.66 19.87 43.82
N TRP A 891 4.45 20.74 43.19
CA TRP A 891 5.90 20.63 43.11
C TRP A 891 6.51 21.68 44.04
N ALA A 892 6.98 21.23 45.20
CA ALA A 892 7.66 22.08 46.18
C ALA A 892 9.05 22.52 45.70
N LEU A 893 9.67 21.79 44.77
CA LEU A 893 11.01 22.08 44.22
C LEU A 893 12.14 22.13 45.27
N ASP A 894 12.01 21.31 46.31
CA ASP A 894 12.89 21.25 47.48
C ASP A 894 13.99 20.18 47.42
N GLU A 895 14.14 19.46 46.30
CA GLU A 895 15.12 18.37 46.18
C GLU A 895 16.57 18.88 46.21
N GLY A 896 16.81 20.11 45.75
CA GLY A 896 18.10 20.80 45.76
C GLY A 896 19.19 20.20 44.88
N THR A 897 18.99 19.01 44.32
CA THR A 897 19.91 18.28 43.43
C THR A 897 19.15 17.31 42.51
N GLY A 898 19.81 16.81 41.46
CA GLY A 898 19.22 15.83 40.53
C GLY A 898 18.49 16.46 39.35
N THR A 899 17.81 15.62 38.56
CA THR A 899 17.12 16.00 37.31
C THR A 899 15.61 15.78 37.35
N THR A 900 15.04 15.56 38.53
CA THR A 900 13.60 15.34 38.71
C THR A 900 13.10 16.10 39.93
N ALA A 901 11.88 16.64 39.87
CA ALA A 901 11.19 17.21 41.02
C ALA A 901 9.85 16.48 41.25
N GLY A 902 9.61 16.01 42.47
CA GLY A 902 8.45 15.18 42.81
C GLY A 902 7.13 15.96 42.80
N ASP A 903 6.06 15.31 42.37
CA ASP A 903 4.69 15.80 42.54
C ASP A 903 4.10 15.19 43.81
N SER A 904 3.86 16.00 44.82
CA SER A 904 3.17 15.57 46.05
C SER A 904 1.64 15.62 45.93
N GLY A 905 1.14 16.05 44.77
CA GLY A 905 -0.26 16.17 44.44
C GLY A 905 -0.91 14.85 44.01
N PRO A 906 -2.20 14.92 43.63
CA PRO A 906 -3.03 13.73 43.37
C PRO A 906 -2.65 12.93 42.12
N ASN A 907 -1.82 13.48 41.22
CA ASN A 907 -1.44 12.84 39.97
C ASN A 907 -0.10 12.08 40.03
N ASP A 908 0.76 12.35 41.02
CA ASP A 908 2.10 11.75 41.17
C ASP A 908 2.92 11.83 39.87
N ARG A 909 2.88 12.99 39.21
CA ARG A 909 3.60 13.25 37.95
C ARG A 909 4.83 14.13 38.16
N PRO A 910 6.02 13.54 38.38
CA PRO A 910 7.23 14.33 38.61
C PRO A 910 7.61 15.17 37.39
N LEU A 911 8.22 16.32 37.62
CA LEU A 911 8.86 17.13 36.59
C LEU A 911 10.23 16.54 36.26
N THR A 912 10.56 16.44 34.97
CA THR A 912 11.91 16.12 34.48
C THR A 912 12.58 17.42 34.00
N LEU A 913 13.79 17.68 34.49
CA LEU A 913 14.57 18.87 34.17
C LEU A 913 15.32 18.71 32.84
N THR A 914 15.24 19.72 31.99
CA THR A 914 15.86 19.77 30.65
C THR A 914 16.82 20.95 30.52
N GLY A 915 17.76 20.89 29.56
CA GLY A 915 18.61 22.02 29.20
C GLY A 915 19.69 22.39 30.24
N GLY A 916 19.93 21.54 31.24
CA GLY A 916 20.85 21.84 32.34
C GLY A 916 20.28 22.80 33.38
N THR A 917 18.95 22.86 33.53
CA THR A 917 18.25 23.58 34.61
C THR A 917 18.89 23.28 35.97
N THR A 918 19.10 24.32 36.78
CA THR A 918 19.86 24.23 38.05
C THR A 918 19.01 24.54 39.27
N TRP A 919 19.43 24.04 40.43
CA TRP A 919 18.80 24.34 41.72
C TRP A 919 19.40 25.60 42.34
N THR A 920 18.58 26.39 43.02
CA THR A 920 18.95 27.63 43.73
C THR A 920 18.20 27.71 45.06
N PRO A 921 18.59 28.55 46.04
CA PRO A 921 17.73 28.80 47.20
C PRO A 921 16.35 29.34 46.80
N GLY A 922 15.29 28.75 47.37
CA GLY A 922 13.90 29.06 47.06
C GLY A 922 13.26 30.12 47.97
N VAL A 923 11.96 30.33 47.80
CA VAL A 923 11.11 31.05 48.79
C VAL A 923 11.00 30.24 50.08
N SER A 924 10.98 28.91 49.94
CA SER A 924 11.19 27.90 50.96
C SER A 924 12.23 26.91 50.40
N GLY A 925 13.12 26.37 51.25
CA GLY A 925 14.13 25.37 50.84
C GLY A 925 14.90 25.69 49.54
N SER A 926 14.60 24.99 48.45
CA SER A 926 15.21 25.21 47.12
C SER A 926 14.18 25.53 46.04
N ALA A 927 14.67 25.99 44.87
CA ALA A 927 13.87 26.32 43.70
C ALA A 927 14.62 25.94 42.43
N LEU A 928 13.92 25.95 41.29
CA LEU A 928 14.54 25.80 39.97
C LEU A 928 14.90 27.17 39.39
N ARG A 929 16.14 27.32 38.91
CA ARG A 929 16.65 28.52 38.24
C ARG A 929 16.81 28.26 36.75
N PHE A 930 16.26 29.17 35.95
CA PHE A 930 16.24 29.16 34.49
C PHE A 930 17.00 30.37 33.93
N ASP A 931 17.66 30.19 32.79
CA ASP A 931 18.53 31.19 32.15
C ASP A 931 17.85 32.02 31.03
N GLY A 932 16.60 31.69 30.70
CA GLY A 932 15.87 32.27 29.58
C GLY A 932 16.26 31.73 28.20
N GLN A 933 17.05 30.64 28.13
CA GLN A 933 17.59 30.07 26.90
C GLN A 933 17.52 28.53 26.87
N GLY A 934 16.33 27.97 26.72
CA GLY A 934 16.16 26.53 26.46
C GLY A 934 16.08 25.65 27.71
N GLN A 935 16.21 26.21 28.91
CA GLN A 935 16.01 25.52 30.19
C GLN A 935 14.53 25.47 30.57
N TYR A 936 14.05 24.31 31.02
CA TYR A 936 12.69 24.08 31.51
C TYR A 936 12.61 22.77 32.29
N ALA A 937 11.49 22.54 32.95
CA ALA A 937 11.12 21.25 33.52
C ALA A 937 9.68 20.88 33.14
N GLU A 938 9.38 19.61 32.88
CA GLU A 938 8.05 19.19 32.42
C GLU A 938 7.62 17.81 32.93
N THR A 939 6.32 17.59 33.00
CA THR A 939 5.70 16.30 33.33
C THR A 939 5.65 15.38 32.09
N ASP A 940 5.28 14.11 32.25
CA ASP A 940 5.14 13.14 31.15
C ASP A 940 3.81 13.28 30.36
N GLY A 941 2.95 14.22 30.74
CA GLY A 941 1.65 14.48 30.13
C GLY A 941 0.82 15.50 30.94
N PRO A 942 -0.46 15.72 30.60
CA PRO A 942 -1.26 16.76 31.25
C PRO A 942 -1.56 16.44 32.72
N VAL A 943 -1.76 17.48 33.53
CA VAL A 943 -2.19 17.40 34.95
C VAL A 943 -3.51 18.17 35.20
N LEU A 944 -3.95 18.98 34.23
CA LEU A 944 -5.21 19.73 34.25
C LEU A 944 -6.07 19.43 33.02
N ASP A 945 -7.39 19.39 33.21
CA ASP A 945 -8.36 19.56 32.12
C ASP A 945 -8.54 21.06 31.82
N THR A 946 -7.86 21.52 30.76
CA THR A 946 -7.88 22.93 30.33
C THR A 946 -9.18 23.34 29.64
N THR A 947 -10.16 22.44 29.51
CA THR A 947 -11.51 22.77 29.00
C THR A 947 -12.46 23.26 30.08
N GLY A 948 -12.16 22.96 31.35
CA GLY A 948 -12.97 23.29 32.52
C GLY A 948 -12.50 24.53 33.29
N SER A 949 -12.73 24.51 34.61
CA SER A 949 -12.16 25.50 35.54
C SER A 949 -10.85 24.98 36.11
N TYR A 950 -9.85 25.84 36.26
CA TYR A 950 -8.56 25.46 36.84
C TYR A 950 -7.84 26.68 37.42
N SER A 951 -6.87 26.44 38.29
CA SER A 951 -5.96 27.48 38.79
C SER A 951 -4.52 26.98 38.79
N VAL A 952 -3.59 27.88 38.51
CA VAL A 952 -2.15 27.62 38.57
C VAL A 952 -1.47 28.69 39.40
N SER A 953 -0.58 28.28 40.30
CA SER A 953 0.17 29.15 41.18
C SER A 953 1.65 28.82 41.09
N ALA A 954 2.49 29.86 41.18
CA ALA A 954 3.93 29.71 41.33
C ALA A 954 4.51 30.95 42.04
N TRP A 955 5.55 30.72 42.83
CA TRP A 955 6.46 31.77 43.26
C TRP A 955 7.53 31.97 42.20
N VAL A 956 7.80 33.21 41.81
CA VAL A 956 8.75 33.52 40.74
C VAL A 956 9.67 34.68 41.08
N THR A 957 10.89 34.64 40.58
CA THR A 957 11.78 35.80 40.47
C THR A 957 12.13 36.05 39.00
N LEU A 958 12.60 37.26 38.71
CA LEU A 958 13.17 37.63 37.41
C LEU A 958 14.61 38.11 37.62
N ASP A 959 15.58 37.43 37.00
CA ASP A 959 16.98 37.88 36.97
C ASP A 959 17.19 38.97 35.90
N ALA A 960 16.42 38.89 34.81
CA ALA A 960 16.37 39.88 33.74
C ALA A 960 14.93 40.05 33.23
N LEU A 961 14.61 41.25 32.72
CA LEU A 961 13.31 41.49 32.07
C LEU A 961 13.38 40.98 30.62
N PRO A 962 12.44 40.14 30.17
CA PRO A 962 12.45 39.61 28.82
C PRO A 962 12.12 40.71 27.79
N GLY A 963 12.68 40.59 26.58
CA GLY A 963 12.35 41.46 25.44
C GLY A 963 10.99 41.16 24.80
N ASN A 964 10.44 39.98 25.08
CA ASN A 964 9.09 39.53 24.70
C ASN A 964 8.44 38.87 25.95
N TYR A 965 7.48 37.96 25.78
CA TYR A 965 6.96 37.15 26.87
C TYR A 965 7.97 36.11 27.39
N ALA A 966 7.88 35.82 28.68
CA ALA A 966 8.51 34.70 29.37
C ALA A 966 7.48 34.06 30.29
N THR A 967 7.33 32.74 30.24
CA THR A 967 6.28 32.00 30.94
C THR A 967 6.86 31.14 32.05
N ALA A 968 6.35 31.31 33.26
CA ALA A 968 6.76 30.54 34.43
C ALA A 968 6.09 29.18 34.47
N VAL A 969 4.78 29.11 34.17
CA VAL A 969 4.01 27.86 34.15
C VAL A 969 3.04 27.85 32.96
N SER A 970 3.04 26.75 32.22
CA SER A 970 2.09 26.46 31.14
C SER A 970 1.68 24.98 31.17
N GLN A 971 0.69 24.60 30.35
CA GLN A 971 0.48 23.19 29.98
C GLN A 971 0.32 23.13 28.46
N ASP A 972 0.90 22.13 27.82
CA ASP A 972 1.06 22.14 26.37
C ASP A 972 -0.04 21.39 25.63
N THR A 973 -0.10 21.62 24.32
CA THR A 973 -0.80 20.74 23.39
C THR A 973 0.22 19.92 22.63
N ARG A 974 -0.23 19.00 21.78
CA ARG A 974 0.69 18.29 20.89
C ARG A 974 1.35 19.22 19.85
N ARG A 975 0.66 20.26 19.37
CA ARG A 975 1.06 20.94 18.11
C ARG A 975 0.88 22.44 18.02
N GLN A 976 0.00 23.05 18.81
CA GLN A 976 -0.38 24.42 18.56
C GLN A 976 0.24 25.35 19.58
N ALA A 977 -0.36 25.43 20.75
CA ALA A 977 -0.06 26.45 21.72
C ALA A 977 -0.48 25.96 23.09
N SER A 978 0.23 26.37 24.15
CA SER A 978 -0.24 26.11 25.51
C SER A 978 -1.64 26.74 25.69
N PRO A 979 -2.64 26.04 26.28
CA PRO A 979 -3.96 26.63 26.50
C PRO A 979 -3.97 27.77 27.54
N PHE A 980 -2.91 27.88 28.35
CA PHE A 980 -2.69 29.01 29.24
C PHE A 980 -1.20 29.32 29.44
N TYR A 981 -0.94 30.54 29.93
CA TYR A 981 0.39 31.06 30.21
C TYR A 981 0.35 31.90 31.49
N LEU A 982 1.08 31.49 32.53
CA LEU A 982 1.34 32.33 33.72
C LEU A 982 2.71 33.00 33.53
N GLN A 983 2.71 34.28 33.16
CA GLN A 983 3.85 34.88 32.45
C GLN A 983 4.12 36.34 32.81
N TYR A 984 5.29 36.83 32.39
CA TYR A 984 5.65 38.26 32.36
C TYR A 984 6.09 38.65 30.95
N GLY A 985 5.67 39.81 30.48
CA GLY A 985 6.09 40.34 29.19
C GLY A 985 5.36 41.62 28.82
N HIS A 986 5.96 42.41 27.92
CA HIS A 986 5.41 43.71 27.51
C HIS A 986 5.02 44.61 28.71
N GLY A 987 5.86 44.63 29.75
CA GLY A 987 5.68 45.49 30.93
C GLY A 987 4.58 45.06 31.90
N ALA A 988 4.11 43.81 31.86
CA ALA A 988 3.06 43.33 32.75
C ALA A 988 3.25 41.87 33.19
N PHE A 989 2.84 41.56 34.42
CA PHE A 989 2.46 40.18 34.77
C PHE A 989 1.13 39.86 34.10
N ALA A 990 0.98 38.63 33.63
CA ALA A 990 -0.21 38.21 32.91
C ALA A 990 -0.57 36.75 33.19
N PHE A 991 -1.86 36.48 33.30
CA PHE A 991 -2.42 35.16 33.02
C PHE A 991 -3.16 35.23 31.69
N SER A 992 -2.70 34.44 30.73
CA SER A 992 -3.13 34.52 29.32
C SER A 992 -3.72 33.21 28.84
N THR A 993 -4.63 33.28 27.87
CA THR A 993 -5.08 32.15 27.04
C THR A 993 -4.98 32.52 25.55
N PRO A 994 -4.99 31.56 24.61
CA PRO A 994 -4.93 31.86 23.18
C PRO A 994 -6.02 32.83 22.70
N GLY A 995 -5.75 33.54 21.60
CA GLY A 995 -6.67 34.56 21.03
C GLY A 995 -6.59 35.92 21.73
N GLU A 996 -5.40 36.29 22.23
CA GLU A 996 -5.10 37.59 22.86
C GLU A 996 -5.84 37.91 24.17
N ASN A 997 -6.44 36.89 24.80
CA ASN A 997 -7.15 36.99 26.06
C ASN A 997 -6.14 37.04 27.23
N ARG A 998 -6.04 38.17 27.94
CA ARG A 998 -5.02 38.38 28.98
C ARG A 998 -5.55 39.19 30.16
N ALA A 999 -5.51 38.62 31.36
CA ALA A 999 -5.64 39.37 32.61
C ALA A 999 -4.26 39.91 32.99
N ARG A 1000 -4.06 41.23 32.94
CA ARG A 1000 -2.73 41.86 33.02
C ARG A 1000 -2.63 42.89 34.13
N LEU A 1001 -1.50 42.88 34.85
CA LEU A 1001 -1.08 43.92 35.78
C LEU A 1001 0.17 44.62 35.22
N GLU A 1002 0.03 45.87 34.77
CA GLU A 1002 1.17 46.67 34.31
C GLU A 1002 2.10 47.02 35.48
N ILE A 1003 3.34 46.56 35.40
CA ILE A 1003 4.35 46.73 36.45
C ILE A 1003 5.76 46.50 35.91
N THR A 1004 6.72 47.22 36.47
CA THR A 1004 8.15 46.91 36.35
C THR A 1004 8.57 46.15 37.61
N PRO A 1005 8.72 44.82 37.57
CA PRO A 1005 9.06 44.04 38.75
C PRO A 1005 10.51 44.30 39.19
N GLU A 1006 10.72 44.26 40.50
CA GLU A 1006 12.03 44.32 41.12
C GLU A 1006 12.76 43.00 40.83
N ARG A 1007 13.96 43.08 40.26
CA ARG A 1007 14.75 41.89 39.92
C ARG A 1007 15.20 41.16 41.18
N GLY A 1008 15.13 39.83 41.14
CA GLY A 1008 15.45 38.97 42.28
C GLY A 1008 14.45 39.01 43.44
N ARG A 1009 13.39 39.83 43.38
CA ARG A 1009 12.28 39.78 44.34
C ARG A 1009 11.36 38.62 43.99
N TRP A 1010 10.93 37.87 45.00
CA TRP A 1010 9.88 36.86 44.89
C TRP A 1010 8.51 37.51 44.70
N TYR A 1011 7.77 37.05 43.69
CA TYR A 1011 6.38 37.39 43.43
C TYR A 1011 5.56 36.10 43.44
N HIS A 1012 4.42 36.10 44.14
CA HIS A 1012 3.47 35.00 44.07
C HIS A 1012 2.43 35.29 43.00
N LEU A 1013 2.43 34.50 41.92
CA LEU A 1013 1.50 34.67 40.81
C LEU A 1013 0.46 33.54 40.85
N VAL A 1014 -0.82 33.90 40.74
CA VAL A 1014 -1.90 32.91 40.57
C VAL A 1014 -2.78 33.28 39.39
N GLY A 1015 -2.87 32.37 38.43
CA GLY A 1015 -3.81 32.42 37.31
C GLY A 1015 -5.03 31.54 37.60
N VAL A 1016 -6.24 32.08 37.41
CA VAL A 1016 -7.49 31.35 37.62
C VAL A 1016 -8.34 31.38 36.35
N ARG A 1017 -8.73 30.23 35.81
CA ARG A 1017 -9.76 30.08 34.77
C ARG A 1017 -11.07 29.64 35.42
N ALA A 1018 -12.09 30.48 35.33
CA ALA A 1018 -13.45 30.15 35.72
C ALA A 1018 -14.24 29.73 34.47
N GLY A 1019 -14.31 28.42 34.19
CA GLY A 1019 -14.92 27.88 32.97
C GLY A 1019 -16.41 28.23 32.82
N ALA A 1020 -17.17 28.21 33.92
CA ALA A 1020 -18.61 28.49 33.91
C ALA A 1020 -18.96 29.94 33.52
N SER A 1021 -18.15 30.93 33.89
CA SER A 1021 -18.32 32.34 33.52
C SER A 1021 -17.49 32.75 32.30
N ASN A 1022 -16.65 31.85 31.78
CA ASN A 1022 -15.68 32.10 30.74
C ASN A 1022 -14.73 33.29 31.04
N GLU A 1023 -14.21 33.35 32.27
CA GLU A 1023 -13.30 34.41 32.73
C GLU A 1023 -11.93 33.84 33.10
N ILE A 1024 -10.89 34.67 32.91
CA ILE A 1024 -9.56 34.47 33.49
C ILE A 1024 -9.23 35.58 34.47
N ARG A 1025 -8.56 35.25 35.56
CA ARG A 1025 -8.14 36.20 36.60
C ARG A 1025 -6.66 36.03 36.92
N LEU A 1026 -6.00 37.14 37.22
CA LEU A 1026 -4.64 37.18 37.72
C LEU A 1026 -4.66 37.73 39.14
N TYR A 1027 -3.93 37.07 40.03
CA TYR A 1027 -3.60 37.55 41.37
C TYR A 1027 -2.08 37.68 41.49
N VAL A 1028 -1.63 38.71 42.21
CA VAL A 1028 -0.20 38.96 42.47
C VAL A 1028 -0.05 39.23 43.96
N ASP A 1029 0.86 38.51 44.62
CA ASP A 1029 1.14 38.59 46.06
C ASP A 1029 -0.12 38.43 46.93
N GLY A 1030 -0.99 37.51 46.52
CA GLY A 1030 -2.24 37.18 47.22
C GLY A 1030 -3.42 38.13 46.98
N GLU A 1031 -3.23 39.20 46.21
CA GLU A 1031 -4.26 40.21 45.95
C GLU A 1031 -4.81 40.13 44.50
N PRO A 1032 -6.11 40.40 44.26
CA PRO A 1032 -6.67 40.44 42.90
C PRO A 1032 -6.02 41.54 42.06
N ALA A 1033 -5.47 41.17 40.90
CA ALA A 1033 -4.74 42.10 40.03
C ALA A 1033 -5.52 42.46 38.76
N ALA A 1034 -6.10 41.47 38.07
CA ALA A 1034 -6.85 41.70 36.84
C ALA A 1034 -7.86 40.59 36.54
N THR A 1035 -8.87 40.89 35.71
CA THR A 1035 -9.83 39.93 35.15
C THR A 1035 -10.05 40.23 33.66
N ALA A 1036 -10.17 39.20 32.84
CA ALA A 1036 -10.45 39.30 31.41
C ALA A 1036 -11.33 38.13 30.94
N ALA A 1037 -11.84 38.21 29.71
CA ALA A 1037 -12.51 37.08 29.07
C ALA A 1037 -11.52 35.94 28.85
N GLY A 1038 -11.96 34.68 29.00
CA GLY A 1038 -11.11 33.50 28.88
C GLY A 1038 -10.94 32.95 27.45
N GLY A 1039 -11.77 33.40 26.50
CA GLY A 1039 -11.72 32.91 25.11
C GLY A 1039 -12.20 31.47 24.93
N ALA A 1040 -11.92 30.87 23.77
CA ALA A 1040 -12.24 29.47 23.51
C ALA A 1040 -11.47 28.53 24.45
N ALA A 1041 -12.08 27.42 24.82
CA ALA A 1041 -11.45 26.37 25.60
C ALA A 1041 -10.68 25.43 24.67
N TYR A 1042 -9.44 25.08 25.03
CA TYR A 1042 -8.58 24.20 24.24
C TYR A 1042 -8.23 22.98 25.07
N PRO A 1043 -8.50 21.74 24.59
CA PRO A 1043 -8.07 20.55 25.28
C PRO A 1043 -6.54 20.44 25.19
N SER A 1044 -5.90 20.28 26.35
CA SER A 1044 -4.49 19.95 26.43
C SER A 1044 -4.31 18.43 26.45
N THR A 1045 -3.31 17.98 25.70
CA THR A 1045 -2.82 16.59 25.63
C THR A 1045 -1.34 16.50 25.98
N GLY A 1046 -0.65 17.63 26.16
CA GLY A 1046 0.79 17.71 26.46
C GLY A 1046 1.10 18.00 27.92
N ALA A 1047 2.39 18.01 28.22
CA ALA A 1047 2.94 18.18 29.57
C ALA A 1047 2.60 19.53 30.23
N LEU A 1048 2.41 19.53 31.55
CA LEU A 1048 2.62 20.74 32.35
C LEU A 1048 4.11 21.08 32.34
N SER A 1049 4.41 22.35 32.10
CA SER A 1049 5.77 22.87 31.92
C SER A 1049 6.05 24.02 32.87
N VAL A 1050 7.25 24.03 33.42
CA VAL A 1050 7.80 25.10 34.25
C VAL A 1050 9.00 25.71 33.54
N GLY A 1051 9.01 27.03 33.41
CA GLY A 1051 10.12 27.80 32.81
C GLY A 1051 10.02 28.02 31.29
N ARG A 1052 8.90 27.69 30.65
CA ARG A 1052 8.63 27.95 29.22
C ARG A 1052 7.14 27.94 28.89
N ALA A 1053 6.81 28.18 27.62
CA ALA A 1053 5.55 27.80 27.00
C ALA A 1053 5.75 27.15 25.62
N GLN A 1054 4.65 26.77 24.97
CA GLN A 1054 4.62 26.28 23.60
C GLN A 1054 3.80 27.22 22.70
N TRP A 1055 4.32 27.53 21.52
CA TRP A 1055 3.62 28.28 20.46
C TRP A 1055 4.07 27.82 19.06
N GLY A 1056 3.12 27.64 18.14
CA GLY A 1056 3.39 27.11 16.81
C GLY A 1056 4.06 25.73 16.83
N GLY A 1057 3.78 24.93 17.87
CA GLY A 1057 4.41 23.62 18.09
C GLY A 1057 5.86 23.66 18.57
N SER A 1058 6.44 24.85 18.76
CA SER A 1058 7.81 25.04 19.26
C SER A 1058 7.81 25.52 20.71
N ASN A 1059 8.84 25.12 21.47
CA ASN A 1059 9.09 25.69 22.79
C ASN A 1059 9.52 27.15 22.65
N THR A 1060 8.88 28.05 23.41
CA THR A 1060 9.09 29.51 23.40
C THR A 1060 8.99 30.07 24.82
N ASP A 1061 9.15 31.39 24.95
CA ASP A 1061 8.87 32.17 26.16
C ASP A 1061 9.61 31.63 27.39
N PHE A 1062 10.90 31.33 27.22
CA PHE A 1062 11.73 30.79 28.29
C PHE A 1062 11.90 31.78 29.45
N TRP A 1063 11.71 31.28 30.67
CA TRP A 1063 11.82 32.05 31.91
C TRP A 1063 13.28 32.35 32.26
N ASN A 1064 13.57 33.57 32.73
CA ASN A 1064 14.89 33.96 33.21
C ASN A 1064 14.80 34.41 34.68
N GLY A 1065 15.08 33.48 35.59
CA GLY A 1065 14.84 33.64 37.02
C GLY A 1065 14.54 32.31 37.70
N ALA A 1066 14.21 32.37 38.99
CA ALA A 1066 13.82 31.21 39.77
C ALA A 1066 12.30 31.01 39.81
N VAL A 1067 11.85 29.75 39.84
CA VAL A 1067 10.46 29.34 40.07
C VAL A 1067 10.41 28.33 41.21
N ASP A 1068 9.45 28.51 42.11
CA ASP A 1068 9.28 27.73 43.33
C ASP A 1068 7.78 27.47 43.64
N GLU A 1069 7.49 26.47 44.47
CA GLU A 1069 6.14 26.18 45.01
C GLU A 1069 5.04 26.20 43.93
N VAL A 1070 5.20 25.35 42.91
CA VAL A 1070 4.25 25.29 41.77
C VAL A 1070 3.04 24.45 42.16
N HIS A 1071 1.86 25.04 42.04
CA HIS A 1071 0.59 24.35 42.24
C HIS A 1071 -0.28 24.38 40.98
N ALA A 1072 -0.96 23.27 40.73
CA ALA A 1072 -2.08 23.17 39.82
C ALA A 1072 -3.33 22.72 40.58
N TYR A 1073 -4.48 23.30 40.25
CA TYR A 1073 -5.78 22.97 40.84
C TYR A 1073 -6.82 22.76 39.73
N ASP A 1074 -7.64 21.72 39.84
CA ASP A 1074 -8.75 21.38 38.93
C ASP A 1074 -10.02 22.19 39.14
N ARG A 1075 -9.88 23.35 39.78
CA ARG A 1075 -10.96 24.26 40.12
C ARG A 1075 -10.50 25.70 40.08
N ALA A 1076 -11.46 26.61 39.99
CA ALA A 1076 -11.19 28.02 40.19
C ALA A 1076 -11.05 28.31 41.70
N LEU A 1077 -9.89 28.82 42.13
CA LEU A 1077 -9.69 29.30 43.50
C LEU A 1077 -10.46 30.60 43.74
N THR A 1078 -10.96 30.79 44.96
CA THR A 1078 -11.50 32.09 45.39
C THR A 1078 -10.39 33.05 45.79
N ALA A 1079 -10.70 34.35 45.88
CA ALA A 1079 -9.73 35.35 46.31
C ALA A 1079 -9.19 35.07 47.73
N GLU A 1080 -10.04 34.58 48.63
CA GLU A 1080 -9.67 34.19 50.00
C GLU A 1080 -8.71 33.00 50.01
N GLU A 1081 -8.93 32.01 49.15
CA GLU A 1081 -8.05 30.85 49.02
C GLU A 1081 -6.68 31.24 48.45
N VAL A 1082 -6.66 32.12 47.43
CA VAL A 1082 -5.40 32.66 46.88
C VAL A 1082 -4.62 33.44 47.94
N LYS A 1083 -5.32 34.27 48.73
CA LYS A 1083 -4.71 35.01 49.84
C LYS A 1083 -4.15 34.08 50.91
N ALA A 1084 -4.90 33.05 51.29
CA ALA A 1084 -4.46 32.07 52.27
C ALA A 1084 -3.21 31.30 51.79
N LEU A 1085 -3.18 30.89 50.51
CA LEU A 1085 -2.02 30.22 49.91
C LEU A 1085 -0.77 31.11 49.97
N HIS A 1086 -0.90 32.38 49.57
CA HIS A 1086 0.18 33.35 49.68
C HIS A 1086 0.66 33.52 51.12
N ASP A 1087 -0.26 33.73 52.07
CA ASP A 1087 0.10 34.00 53.47
C ASP A 1087 0.75 32.80 54.16
N GLN A 1088 0.49 31.58 53.68
CA GLN A 1088 1.12 30.35 54.16
C GLN A 1088 2.56 30.17 53.63
N GLN A 1089 2.83 30.60 52.40
CA GLN A 1089 4.10 30.36 51.70
C GLN A 1089 5.04 31.56 51.67
N LYS A 1090 4.56 32.76 52.01
CA LYS A 1090 5.39 33.97 51.97
C LYS A 1090 6.60 33.84 52.91
N PRO A 1091 7.78 34.33 52.50
CA PRO A 1091 9.02 34.20 53.25
C PRO A 1091 9.09 35.09 54.50
#